data_AF-A0A2C9WYS8-F1
#
_entry.id   AF-A0A2C9WYS8-F1
#
_cell.length_a   1.000
_cell.length_b   1.000
_cell.length_c   1.000
_cell.angle_alpha   90.00
_cell.angle_beta   90.00
_cell.angle_gamma   90.00
#
_symmetry.space_group_name_H-M   'P 1'
#
loop_
_entity.id
_entity.type
_entity.pdbx_description
1 polymer ?
#
loop_
_entity_poly.entity_id
_entity_poly.type
_entity_poly.pdbx_seq_one_letter_code
_entity_poly.pdbx_strand_id
1 'polypeptide(L)'
;MSITLEKIYTDFRAKEKLAKKLLEQMNWFGSITDFDPKTGAALPKSLSGFLAKVAQPEASEITRDRLWRITEHCRASVERLFHSLNESPRREHALLPVHAVRELDANSFIKLSNRPGRTIREKLAGNPYIQAVRRFQSVDLPENRLLKAFAIRLAEMLDLRGDCLGQEDELLSKIYLWLRSDEAQAIGNWENLPPNNTLLAHRDYRHVWDAWRWLQTLDEDITSDLSQLDVREKTMRLWQQCAQMWLDGKHLFAEIPLLFDYEKFEILPWTSKPPLFKEVKYKMPRHLRQSASAEPICVDITALHPRYASGDGKGAQSLAAPFLWQRWQRENETVDIELFGSDAVWLNPDATTISAPDLFFAKDNATELFDPAARAFTTRLREEFKNDTLIWLAPDFLNDFELEVIRRNLNARFPNAEPLPRSVAAVFAQADPAKITGEGYAIIVVDSIGGKTTATKLIAKRDKDLAKRLPITKGFYWERCPPVVIPGEEAERLGGSGYDIITLDANGRWHDAIRPAKPPFIEAAHLKRIPNIGNFAFCINLMESPVMGGIHLHALQQQVADIPLWRDQIPELSVKVMKDGHQQRFHLVLRGTTVKPIRGKPVTIPVDEFFTLPAGRPHYSFPLYVGDKGDDFGFSARLDSPAFPLENKVDCELNLTFEYGADDPYKLVFTPRDKSFPPIRATWRRTEEITDAPAPEYPQPMTWAELQRFPKQDSNKTSDLLDWVERAIEQLDRDFYIRPKQRTTGTVNRKWLTDKIGGQFTFATCKSTDESVFIHQNSFVHELSYADFTEGAEISFELQERDGKFSGWKVAGPRYKDEVRLKNFDEESAKNLVASIRKRLYFPVIQVWRDGRSTGDRECPKGFADAMKARGEHLVALLNESGIPEQVKNEIRFLMACMHKDAPENCVQWITGQVEGQKIRDLRAVGFALGDVSQQWQKDLLSQLVANPSNDALSILAYAIWREQQFVEKFSLANLQSILNALNIMLNIKQYPPRKDEWTARNWIRATTEPLELLLGLLRTRASSTPEIKILLQPHQKITKELAKKIERVTEIVTLSNIKLFSRVKINIQKPSGDRTPDLLYALRLYLTGDDGANAIHISSVSDGNTDETI
;
A
#
# COMPACT_ATOMS: atom_id res chain seq x y z
N MET A 1 10.57 41.92 -48.62
CA MET A 1 11.49 41.16 -49.51
C MET A 1 12.00 40.00 -48.70
N SER A 2 11.84 38.77 -49.19
CA SER A 2 12.46 37.59 -48.59
C SER A 2 13.98 37.66 -48.82
N ILE A 3 14.77 37.43 -47.78
CA ILE A 3 16.24 37.38 -47.83
C ILE A 3 16.65 35.91 -47.74
N THR A 4 17.51 35.48 -48.67
CA THR A 4 17.95 34.08 -48.75
C THR A 4 19.18 33.82 -47.87
N LEU A 5 19.39 32.57 -47.46
CA LEU A 5 20.62 32.14 -46.78
C LEU A 5 21.87 32.48 -47.61
N GLU A 6 21.82 32.26 -48.93
CA GLU A 6 22.89 32.60 -49.88
C GLU A 6 23.33 34.05 -49.76
N LYS A 7 22.35 34.97 -49.67
CA LYS A 7 22.63 36.38 -49.49
C LYS A 7 23.30 36.65 -48.15
N ILE A 8 22.80 36.07 -47.05
CA ILE A 8 23.43 36.24 -45.72
C ILE A 8 24.87 35.73 -45.70
N TYR A 9 25.15 34.57 -46.30
CA TYR A 9 26.49 34.01 -46.37
C TYR A 9 27.44 34.83 -47.25
N THR A 10 26.96 35.30 -48.41
CA THR A 10 27.74 36.17 -49.30
C THR A 10 28.03 37.52 -48.64
N ASP A 11 27.02 38.13 -48.01
CA ASP A 11 27.14 39.40 -47.28
C ASP A 11 28.10 39.24 -46.08
N PHE A 12 28.08 38.09 -45.39
CA PHE A 12 29.05 37.78 -44.33
C PHE A 12 30.48 37.73 -44.86
N ARG A 13 30.72 37.05 -45.99
CA ARG A 13 32.02 37.01 -46.67
C ARG A 13 32.48 38.41 -47.09
N ALA A 14 31.54 39.25 -47.53
CA ALA A 14 31.76 40.67 -47.83
C ALA A 14 31.93 41.57 -46.60
N LYS A 15 31.85 41.00 -45.38
CA LYS A 15 31.98 41.68 -44.08
C LYS A 15 30.88 42.70 -43.79
N GLU A 16 29.69 42.47 -44.33
CA GLU A 16 28.51 43.28 -44.03
C GLU A 16 28.07 43.12 -42.57
N LYS A 17 27.76 44.25 -41.93
CA LYS A 17 27.52 44.29 -40.48
C LYS A 17 26.29 43.50 -40.05
N LEU A 18 25.21 43.57 -40.84
CA LEU A 18 23.93 42.93 -40.50
C LEU A 18 24.01 41.40 -40.57
N ALA A 19 24.62 40.88 -41.65
CA ALA A 19 24.83 39.44 -41.82
C ALA A 19 25.75 38.86 -40.73
N LYS A 20 26.84 39.58 -40.40
CA LYS A 20 27.71 39.22 -39.29
C LYS A 20 26.97 39.16 -37.95
N LYS A 21 26.20 40.19 -37.62
CA LYS A 21 25.42 40.23 -36.38
C LYS A 21 24.42 39.07 -36.32
N LEU A 22 23.70 38.78 -37.40
CA LEU A 22 22.72 37.69 -37.43
C LEU A 22 23.37 36.33 -37.17
N LEU A 23 24.47 36.01 -37.87
CA LEU A 23 25.18 34.74 -37.71
C LEU A 23 25.81 34.61 -36.32
N GLU A 24 26.33 35.70 -35.73
CA GLU A 24 26.81 35.71 -34.35
C GLU A 24 25.69 35.40 -33.34
N GLN A 25 24.50 35.97 -33.54
CA GLN A 25 23.34 35.69 -32.69
C GLN A 25 22.89 34.22 -32.80
N MET A 26 22.77 33.70 -34.02
CA MET A 26 22.42 32.29 -34.26
C MET A 26 23.47 31.36 -33.65
N ASN A 27 24.75 31.62 -33.89
CA ASN A 27 25.85 30.83 -33.35
C ASN A 27 25.84 30.82 -31.83
N TRP A 28 25.62 31.97 -31.19
CA TRP A 28 25.52 32.06 -29.74
C TRP A 28 24.38 31.17 -29.19
N PHE A 29 23.19 31.26 -29.77
CA PHE A 29 22.04 30.47 -29.32
C PHE A 29 22.21 28.97 -29.58
N GLY A 30 22.74 28.59 -30.75
CA GLY A 30 23.08 27.20 -31.08
C GLY A 30 24.22 26.63 -30.22
N SER A 31 25.09 27.50 -29.70
CA SER A 31 26.18 27.08 -28.81
C SER A 31 25.70 26.81 -27.39
N ILE A 32 24.73 27.57 -26.87
CA ILE A 32 24.24 27.42 -25.49
C ILE A 32 23.11 26.38 -25.37
N THR A 33 22.45 26.04 -26.47
CA THR A 33 21.33 25.09 -26.51
C THR A 33 21.80 23.68 -26.88
N ASP A 34 21.14 22.66 -26.33
CA ASP A 34 21.27 21.26 -26.78
C ASP A 34 19.94 20.84 -27.41
N PHE A 35 19.96 19.93 -28.38
CA PHE A 35 18.76 19.51 -29.11
C PHE A 35 18.47 18.03 -28.94
N ASP A 36 17.19 17.68 -28.82
CA ASP A 36 16.73 16.30 -28.80
C ASP A 36 17.06 15.64 -30.15
N PRO A 37 17.85 14.54 -30.18
CA PRO A 37 18.22 13.89 -31.43
C PRO A 37 17.01 13.34 -32.21
N LYS A 38 15.88 13.05 -31.54
CA LYS A 38 14.68 12.48 -32.16
C LYS A 38 13.75 13.55 -32.71
N THR A 39 13.52 14.63 -31.98
CA THR A 39 12.54 15.67 -32.35
C THR A 39 13.18 16.93 -32.93
N GLY A 40 14.47 17.13 -32.67
CA GLY A 40 15.20 18.37 -32.96
C GLY A 40 14.73 19.57 -32.13
N ALA A 41 13.86 19.36 -31.15
CA ALA A 41 13.45 20.39 -30.19
C ALA A 41 14.60 20.73 -29.24
N ALA A 42 14.64 21.97 -28.79
CA ALA A 42 15.63 22.42 -27.82
C ALA A 42 15.35 21.81 -26.44
N LEU A 43 16.36 21.22 -25.82
CA LEU A 43 16.25 20.58 -24.51
C LEU A 43 16.32 21.62 -23.39
N PRO A 44 15.48 21.49 -22.35
CA PRO A 44 15.57 22.32 -21.15
C PRO A 44 16.92 22.20 -20.45
N LYS A 45 17.30 23.23 -19.69
CA LYS A 45 18.52 23.24 -18.87
C LYS A 45 18.27 23.83 -17.49
N SER A 46 19.06 23.40 -16.51
CA SER A 46 19.21 24.13 -15.25
C SER A 46 19.76 25.53 -15.53
N LEU A 47 19.28 26.55 -14.83
CA LEU A 47 19.82 27.91 -14.87
C LEU A 47 21.33 27.93 -14.63
N SER A 48 21.85 27.25 -13.61
CA SER A 48 23.29 27.28 -13.31
C SER A 48 24.13 26.67 -14.45
N GLY A 49 23.71 25.52 -14.99
CA GLY A 49 24.34 24.91 -16.16
C GLY A 49 24.28 25.79 -17.41
N PHE A 50 23.19 26.52 -17.61
CA PHE A 50 23.05 27.50 -18.68
C PHE A 50 23.99 28.70 -18.50
N LEU A 51 24.01 29.32 -17.31
CA LEU A 51 24.86 30.48 -17.00
C LEU A 51 26.34 30.13 -17.12
N ALA A 52 26.74 28.92 -16.70
CA ALA A 52 28.10 28.42 -16.90
C ALA A 52 28.49 28.36 -18.38
N LYS A 53 27.59 27.84 -19.23
CA LYS A 53 27.80 27.72 -20.69
C LYS A 53 27.86 29.09 -21.38
N VAL A 54 27.08 30.06 -20.93
CA VAL A 54 27.12 31.45 -21.44
C VAL A 54 28.39 32.18 -20.99
N ALA A 55 28.79 32.01 -19.73
CA ALA A 55 29.98 32.66 -19.16
C ALA A 55 31.28 32.13 -19.74
N GLN A 56 31.31 30.84 -20.12
CA GLN A 56 32.47 30.15 -20.69
C GLN A 56 32.05 29.39 -21.95
N PRO A 57 31.81 30.10 -23.06
CA PRO A 57 31.42 29.46 -24.31
C PRO A 57 32.51 28.50 -24.79
N GLU A 58 32.11 27.33 -25.28
CA GLU A 58 33.02 26.40 -25.93
C GLU A 58 33.62 27.07 -27.16
N ALA A 59 34.96 27.00 -27.30
CA ALA A 59 35.63 27.42 -28.51
C ALA A 59 35.29 26.43 -29.64
N SER A 60 34.34 26.81 -30.49
CA SER A 60 33.95 26.07 -31.69
C SER A 60 34.40 26.86 -32.92
N GLU A 61 35.16 26.22 -33.81
CA GLU A 61 35.52 26.79 -35.11
C GLU A 61 34.33 26.80 -36.10
N ILE A 62 33.27 26.04 -35.78
CA ILE A 62 32.06 25.88 -36.60
C ILE A 62 30.95 26.82 -36.09
N THR A 63 30.33 27.54 -37.03
CA THR A 63 29.20 28.46 -36.76
C THR A 63 27.88 27.70 -36.60
N ARG A 64 27.29 27.64 -35.40
CA ARG A 64 26.05 26.88 -35.15
C ARG A 64 24.78 27.65 -35.56
N ASP A 65 24.53 27.75 -36.85
CA ASP A 65 23.34 28.40 -37.44
C ASP A 65 22.21 27.41 -37.79
N ARG A 66 21.15 27.90 -38.46
CA ARG A 66 19.99 27.07 -38.85
C ARG A 66 20.36 25.92 -39.77
N LEU A 67 21.24 26.15 -40.75
CA LEU A 67 21.70 25.09 -41.66
C LEU A 67 22.50 24.01 -40.90
N TRP A 68 23.36 24.43 -39.96
CA TRP A 68 24.06 23.49 -39.08
C TRP A 68 23.07 22.62 -38.28
N ARG A 69 22.03 23.21 -37.69
CA ARG A 69 21.01 22.47 -36.92
C ARG A 69 20.26 21.45 -37.78
N ILE A 70 19.86 21.82 -39.01
CA ILE A 70 19.19 20.93 -39.96
C ILE A 70 20.10 19.75 -40.31
N THR A 71 21.37 20.05 -40.60
CA THR A 71 22.38 19.03 -40.94
C THR A 71 22.60 18.07 -39.78
N GLU A 72 22.78 18.59 -38.57
CA GLU A 72 23.07 17.76 -37.39
C GLU A 72 21.90 16.87 -36.97
N HIS A 73 20.66 17.37 -37.06
CA HIS A 73 19.46 16.58 -36.75
C HIS A 73 19.33 15.32 -37.64
N CYS A 74 19.62 15.45 -38.93
CA CYS A 74 19.42 14.35 -39.88
C CYS A 74 20.67 13.50 -40.14
N ARG A 75 21.89 13.98 -39.78
CA ARG A 75 23.20 13.39 -40.11
C ARG A 75 23.22 11.86 -39.98
N ALA A 76 23.00 11.35 -38.76
CA ALA A 76 23.10 9.92 -38.49
C ALA A 76 22.03 9.09 -39.24
N SER A 77 20.88 9.69 -39.55
CA SER A 77 19.78 9.02 -40.25
C SER A 77 20.06 8.94 -41.74
N VAL A 78 20.53 10.05 -42.33
CA VAL A 78 20.96 10.11 -43.74
C VAL A 78 22.08 9.10 -43.98
N GLU A 79 23.09 9.06 -43.11
CA GLU A 79 24.18 8.09 -43.22
C GLU A 79 23.69 6.64 -43.17
N ARG A 80 22.76 6.29 -42.28
CA ARG A 80 22.17 4.95 -42.24
C ARG A 80 21.38 4.63 -43.51
N LEU A 81 20.58 5.59 -44.00
CA LEU A 81 19.75 5.40 -45.19
C LEU A 81 20.58 5.22 -46.47
N PHE A 82 21.74 5.89 -46.58
CA PHE A 82 22.65 5.67 -47.70
C PHE A 82 23.17 4.24 -47.80
N HIS A 83 23.17 3.48 -46.69
CA HIS A 83 23.57 2.08 -46.67
C HIS A 83 22.38 1.10 -46.70
N SER A 84 21.16 1.55 -46.44
CA SER A 84 19.98 0.69 -46.26
C SER A 84 18.70 1.42 -46.62
N LEU A 85 18.44 1.56 -47.93
CA LEU A 85 17.21 2.15 -48.45
C LEU A 85 16.02 1.20 -48.27
N ASN A 86 14.81 1.76 -48.15
CA ASN A 86 13.59 0.98 -48.29
C ASN A 86 13.45 0.43 -49.72
N GLU A 87 12.93 -0.79 -49.81
CA GLU A 87 12.67 -1.47 -51.07
C GLU A 87 11.23 -1.98 -51.12
N SER A 88 10.63 -1.98 -52.30
CA SER A 88 9.32 -2.61 -52.52
C SER A 88 9.37 -3.53 -53.74
N PRO A 89 8.76 -4.73 -53.66
CA PRO A 89 8.71 -5.63 -54.79
C PRO A 89 7.85 -5.02 -55.92
N ARG A 90 8.50 -4.73 -57.04
CA ARG A 90 7.83 -4.27 -58.27
C ARG A 90 7.86 -5.37 -59.32
N ARG A 91 6.88 -5.31 -60.21
CA ARG A 91 6.79 -6.16 -61.40
C ARG A 91 6.85 -5.28 -62.65
N GLU A 92 7.68 -5.66 -63.59
CA GLU A 92 7.75 -5.05 -64.93
C GLU A 92 7.81 -6.13 -66.01
N HIS A 93 7.55 -5.75 -67.26
CA HIS A 93 7.69 -6.65 -68.41
C HIS A 93 9.02 -6.40 -69.12
N ALA A 94 10.04 -7.17 -68.78
CA ALA A 94 11.37 -7.08 -69.37
C ALA A 94 11.63 -8.20 -70.39
N LEU A 95 12.54 -7.97 -71.34
CA LEU A 95 13.01 -9.00 -72.26
C LEU A 95 14.03 -9.88 -71.52
N LEU A 96 13.65 -11.11 -71.17
CA LEU A 96 14.47 -12.03 -70.38
C LEU A 96 14.89 -13.24 -71.22
N PRO A 97 16.12 -13.76 -71.07
CA PRO A 97 16.48 -15.02 -71.69
C PRO A 97 15.61 -16.14 -71.09
N VAL A 98 15.22 -17.13 -71.90
CA VAL A 98 14.22 -18.15 -71.52
C VAL A 98 14.53 -18.83 -70.17
N HIS A 99 15.80 -19.03 -69.83
CA HIS A 99 16.22 -19.64 -68.55
C HIS A 99 15.99 -18.75 -67.31
N ALA A 100 15.86 -17.43 -67.47
CA ALA A 100 15.65 -16.47 -66.39
C ALA A 100 14.16 -16.12 -66.16
N VAL A 101 13.27 -16.68 -66.98
CA VAL A 101 11.83 -16.40 -66.94
C VAL A 101 11.17 -17.24 -65.85
N ARG A 102 10.57 -16.57 -64.87
CA ARG A 102 9.87 -17.22 -63.74
C ARG A 102 8.35 -17.13 -63.82
N GLU A 103 7.82 -16.16 -64.56
CA GLU A 103 6.39 -15.87 -64.65
C GLU A 103 6.06 -15.32 -66.05
N LEU A 104 4.99 -15.86 -66.65
CA LEU A 104 4.45 -15.45 -67.95
C LEU A 104 2.97 -15.11 -67.79
N ASP A 105 2.57 -13.96 -68.32
CA ASP A 105 1.19 -13.46 -68.27
C ASP A 105 0.61 -13.25 -69.68
N ALA A 106 -0.64 -12.78 -69.75
CA ALA A 106 -1.32 -12.56 -71.03
C ALA A 106 -0.52 -11.67 -72.00
N ASN A 107 0.13 -10.61 -71.51
CA ASN A 107 0.97 -9.73 -72.33
C ASN A 107 2.22 -10.42 -72.86
N SER A 108 2.83 -11.28 -72.05
CA SER A 108 3.97 -12.11 -72.43
C SER A 108 3.60 -13.04 -73.60
N PHE A 109 2.43 -13.67 -73.55
CA PHE A 109 1.90 -14.51 -74.63
C PHE A 109 1.49 -13.72 -75.88
N ILE A 110 0.90 -12.54 -75.74
CA ILE A 110 0.56 -11.66 -76.87
C ILE A 110 1.82 -11.28 -77.65
N LYS A 111 2.89 -10.87 -76.96
CA LYS A 111 4.14 -10.52 -77.62
C LYS A 111 4.88 -11.72 -78.21
N LEU A 112 4.79 -12.89 -77.58
CA LEU A 112 5.29 -14.14 -78.14
C LEU A 112 4.49 -14.56 -79.39
N SER A 113 3.16 -14.36 -79.38
CA SER A 113 2.26 -14.67 -80.49
C SER A 113 2.67 -13.93 -81.78
N ASN A 114 3.08 -12.67 -81.66
CA ASN A 114 3.46 -11.83 -82.80
C ASN A 114 4.80 -12.25 -83.47
N ARG A 115 5.52 -13.25 -82.94
CA ARG A 115 6.75 -13.75 -83.56
C ARG A 115 6.47 -14.82 -84.63
N PRO A 116 7.22 -14.84 -85.75
CA PRO A 116 7.08 -15.84 -86.81
C PRO A 116 7.49 -17.24 -86.30
N GLY A 117 6.70 -18.26 -86.64
CA GLY A 117 6.89 -19.66 -86.20
C GLY A 117 5.56 -20.31 -85.80
N ARG A 118 5.41 -21.63 -85.99
CA ARG A 118 4.18 -22.38 -85.65
C ARG A 118 4.20 -22.90 -84.21
N THR A 119 5.37 -23.17 -83.65
CA THR A 119 5.55 -23.67 -82.28
C THR A 119 6.31 -22.66 -81.40
N ILE A 120 6.11 -22.69 -80.07
CA ILE A 120 6.86 -21.83 -79.11
C ILE A 120 8.38 -22.00 -79.30
N ARG A 121 8.82 -23.23 -79.58
CA ARG A 121 10.22 -23.57 -79.85
C ARG A 121 10.75 -22.88 -81.11
N GLU A 122 9.98 -22.88 -82.19
CA GLU A 122 10.33 -22.17 -83.43
C GLU A 122 10.39 -20.65 -83.22
N LYS A 123 9.42 -20.10 -82.48
CA LYS A 123 9.35 -18.65 -82.18
C LYS A 123 10.50 -18.13 -81.31
N LEU A 124 11.22 -19.01 -80.62
CA LEU A 124 12.34 -18.68 -79.73
C LEU A 124 13.71 -19.17 -80.26
N ALA A 125 13.76 -19.86 -81.40
CA ALA A 125 14.98 -20.47 -81.94
C ALA A 125 16.03 -19.45 -82.43
N GLY A 126 15.59 -18.31 -83.01
CA GLY A 126 16.49 -17.26 -83.51
C GLY A 126 16.84 -16.17 -82.49
N ASN A 127 16.01 -15.98 -81.47
CA ASN A 127 16.24 -15.02 -80.39
C ASN A 127 15.66 -15.59 -79.09
N PRO A 128 16.52 -16.17 -78.21
CA PRO A 128 16.10 -16.92 -77.02
C PRO A 128 15.73 -16.00 -75.85
N TYR A 129 15.19 -14.81 -76.14
CA TYR A 129 14.67 -13.87 -75.17
C TYR A 129 13.17 -13.71 -75.36
N ILE A 130 12.40 -13.76 -74.28
CA ILE A 130 10.95 -13.57 -74.26
C ILE A 130 10.62 -12.39 -73.35
N GLN A 131 9.61 -11.62 -73.71
CA GLN A 131 9.10 -10.60 -72.79
C GLN A 131 8.29 -11.30 -71.71
N ALA A 132 8.75 -11.18 -70.46
CA ALA A 132 8.20 -11.88 -69.31
C ALA A 132 8.14 -10.97 -68.10
N VAL A 133 7.38 -11.39 -67.08
CA VAL A 133 7.27 -10.64 -65.83
C VAL A 133 8.58 -10.81 -65.05
N ARG A 134 9.31 -9.70 -64.88
CA ARG A 134 10.47 -9.59 -64.00
C ARG A 134 10.02 -8.99 -62.67
N ARG A 135 10.25 -9.72 -61.57
CA ARG A 135 10.12 -9.18 -60.22
C ARG A 135 11.49 -8.71 -59.75
N PHE A 136 11.56 -7.48 -59.26
CA PHE A 136 12.77 -6.92 -58.67
C PHE A 136 12.38 -6.06 -57.46
N GLN A 137 13.33 -5.86 -56.56
CA GLN A 137 13.17 -4.92 -55.46
C GLN A 137 13.47 -3.52 -56.00
N SER A 138 12.46 -2.65 -56.02
CA SER A 138 12.64 -1.28 -56.46
C SER A 138 12.92 -0.39 -55.26
N VAL A 139 13.99 0.40 -55.35
CA VAL A 139 14.29 1.50 -54.44
C VAL A 139 13.56 2.79 -54.83
N ASP A 140 12.86 2.83 -55.97
CA ASP A 140 12.14 4.02 -56.42
C ASP A 140 10.78 4.17 -55.69
N LEU A 141 10.88 4.59 -54.42
CA LEU A 141 9.76 4.82 -53.51
C LEU A 141 9.65 6.30 -53.16
N PRO A 142 8.45 6.81 -52.82
CA PRO A 142 8.26 8.21 -52.44
C PRO A 142 9.26 8.71 -51.38
N GLU A 143 9.52 7.91 -50.34
CA GLU A 143 10.46 8.25 -49.28
C GLU A 143 11.93 8.35 -49.75
N ASN A 144 12.33 7.52 -50.71
CA ASN A 144 13.66 7.54 -51.32
C ASN A 144 13.83 8.70 -52.29
N ARG A 145 12.76 9.03 -53.03
CA ARG A 145 12.70 10.22 -53.89
C ARG A 145 12.87 11.49 -53.06
N LEU A 146 12.20 11.58 -51.91
CA LEU A 146 12.38 12.66 -50.94
C LEU A 146 13.83 12.71 -50.43
N LEU A 147 14.38 11.58 -49.97
CA LEU A 147 15.77 11.50 -49.51
C LEU A 147 16.75 12.03 -50.57
N LYS A 148 16.58 11.63 -51.83
CA LYS A 148 17.40 12.09 -52.95
C LYS A 148 17.27 13.60 -53.16
N ALA A 149 16.05 14.13 -53.20
CA ALA A 149 15.80 15.56 -53.35
C ALA A 149 16.39 16.38 -52.19
N PHE A 150 16.21 15.90 -50.95
CA PHE A 150 16.80 16.49 -49.76
C PHE A 150 18.33 16.47 -49.82
N ALA A 151 18.95 15.34 -50.16
CA ALA A 151 20.41 15.22 -50.23
C ALA A 151 21.02 16.17 -51.27
N ILE A 152 20.41 16.30 -52.45
CA ILE A 152 20.84 17.27 -53.48
C ILE A 152 20.78 18.69 -52.92
N ARG A 153 19.63 19.08 -52.36
CA ARG A 153 19.45 20.44 -51.84
C ARG A 153 20.36 20.73 -50.65
N LEU A 154 20.59 19.76 -49.78
CA LEU A 154 21.51 19.90 -48.65
C LEU A 154 22.95 20.07 -49.14
N ALA A 155 23.38 19.30 -50.15
CA ALA A 155 24.72 19.44 -50.74
C ALA A 155 24.94 20.87 -51.30
N GLU A 156 23.98 21.43 -52.03
CA GLU A 156 24.04 22.81 -52.53
C GLU A 156 24.26 23.82 -51.38
N MET A 157 23.54 23.65 -50.27
CA MET A 157 23.67 24.55 -49.12
C MET A 157 24.97 24.36 -48.35
N LEU A 158 25.48 23.12 -48.25
CA LEU A 158 26.76 22.82 -47.60
C LEU A 158 27.95 23.30 -48.43
N ASP A 159 27.91 23.21 -49.76
CA ASP A 159 28.91 23.82 -50.65
C ASP A 159 28.95 25.33 -50.45
N LEU A 160 27.77 25.98 -50.48
CA LEU A 160 27.66 27.41 -50.25
C LEU A 160 28.24 27.83 -48.90
N ARG A 161 28.02 27.01 -47.87
CA ARG A 161 28.62 27.20 -46.54
C ARG A 161 30.14 27.11 -46.58
N GLY A 162 30.69 26.09 -47.25
CA GLY A 162 32.13 25.92 -47.45
C GLY A 162 32.74 27.13 -48.17
N ASP A 163 32.13 27.57 -49.27
CA ASP A 163 32.61 28.67 -50.11
C ASP A 163 32.56 30.03 -49.42
N CYS A 164 31.52 30.28 -48.62
CA CYS A 164 31.30 31.58 -47.99
C CYS A 164 31.89 31.71 -46.59
N LEU A 165 31.81 30.65 -45.77
CA LEU A 165 32.27 30.65 -44.39
C LEU A 165 33.62 29.95 -44.19
N GLY A 166 34.12 29.22 -45.20
CA GLY A 166 35.33 28.40 -45.08
C GLY A 166 35.16 27.17 -44.19
N GLN A 167 33.92 26.69 -44.01
CA GLN A 167 33.56 25.58 -43.12
C GLN A 167 32.99 24.42 -43.92
N GLU A 168 33.84 23.47 -44.32
CA GLU A 168 33.43 22.23 -44.99
C GLU A 168 32.83 21.22 -43.99
N ASP A 169 31.78 20.49 -44.38
CA ASP A 169 31.12 19.46 -43.57
C ASP A 169 31.41 18.06 -44.16
N GLU A 170 31.80 17.10 -43.31
CA GLU A 170 32.13 15.74 -43.73
C GLU A 170 30.98 15.02 -44.46
N LEU A 171 29.72 15.34 -44.15
CA LEU A 171 28.55 14.71 -44.77
C LEU A 171 28.45 15.02 -46.26
N LEU A 172 28.97 16.16 -46.71
CA LEU A 172 28.96 16.57 -48.12
C LEU A 172 29.63 15.53 -49.03
N SER A 173 30.80 15.05 -48.61
CA SER A 173 31.54 14.01 -49.34
C SER A 173 30.75 12.70 -49.45
N LYS A 174 30.03 12.31 -48.39
CA LYS A 174 29.18 11.12 -48.33
C LYS A 174 27.96 11.26 -49.23
N ILE A 175 27.34 12.45 -49.26
CA ILE A 175 26.22 12.76 -50.15
C ILE A 175 26.65 12.62 -51.61
N TYR A 176 27.77 13.23 -51.99
CA TYR A 176 28.26 13.14 -53.37
C TYR A 176 28.64 11.72 -53.80
N LEU A 177 29.22 10.93 -52.90
CA LEU A 177 29.49 9.52 -53.16
C LEU A 177 28.18 8.75 -53.40
N TRP A 178 27.18 8.94 -52.53
CA TRP A 178 25.90 8.25 -52.66
C TRP A 178 25.14 8.67 -53.92
N LEU A 179 25.11 9.96 -54.28
CA LEU A 179 24.44 10.44 -55.50
C LEU A 179 25.02 9.85 -56.80
N ARG A 180 26.27 9.36 -56.78
CA ARG A 180 26.92 8.68 -57.92
C ARG A 180 26.67 7.17 -57.97
N SER A 181 26.03 6.59 -56.94
CA SER A 181 25.71 5.16 -56.89
C SER A 181 24.60 4.77 -57.87
N ASP A 182 24.61 3.50 -58.31
CA ASP A 182 23.57 2.96 -59.19
C ASP A 182 22.19 3.00 -58.53
N GLU A 183 22.14 2.77 -57.22
CA GLU A 183 20.92 2.85 -56.42
C GLU A 183 20.32 4.26 -56.44
N ALA A 184 21.15 5.29 -56.21
CA ALA A 184 20.68 6.67 -56.23
C ALA A 184 20.23 7.10 -57.64
N GLN A 185 20.92 6.64 -58.69
CA GLN A 185 20.53 6.92 -60.08
C GLN A 185 19.19 6.26 -60.47
N ALA A 186 18.86 5.11 -59.86
CA ALA A 186 17.58 4.43 -60.08
C ALA A 186 16.37 5.11 -59.40
N ILE A 187 16.58 6.03 -58.46
CA ILE A 187 15.50 6.77 -57.76
C ILE A 187 15.02 7.96 -58.61
N GLY A 188 13.70 8.08 -58.79
CA GLY A 188 13.06 9.14 -59.54
C GLY A 188 13.03 10.51 -58.83
N ASN A 189 12.34 11.48 -59.44
CA ASN A 189 12.20 12.83 -58.87
C ASN A 189 11.15 12.88 -57.76
N TRP A 190 11.35 13.77 -56.79
CA TRP A 190 10.36 14.09 -55.77
C TRP A 190 9.26 15.00 -56.33
N GLU A 191 7.99 14.60 -56.18
CA GLU A 191 6.83 15.28 -56.76
C GLU A 191 6.01 16.09 -55.72
N ASN A 192 6.61 16.46 -54.57
CA ASN A 192 5.92 17.18 -53.48
C ASN A 192 4.65 16.46 -52.96
N LEU A 193 4.73 15.14 -52.84
CA LEU A 193 3.64 14.32 -52.31
C LEU A 193 3.42 14.60 -50.81
N PRO A 194 2.18 14.51 -50.30
CA PRO A 194 1.91 14.60 -48.86
C PRO A 194 2.62 13.46 -48.11
N PRO A 195 2.94 13.64 -46.81
CA PRO A 195 3.66 12.64 -46.04
C PRO A 195 2.84 11.33 -45.97
N ASN A 196 3.46 10.21 -46.37
CA ASN A 196 2.88 8.89 -46.24
C ASN A 196 3.16 8.29 -44.85
N ASN A 197 2.47 7.20 -44.50
CA ASN A 197 2.68 6.52 -43.20
C ASN A 197 4.13 6.08 -42.99
N THR A 198 4.86 5.75 -44.06
CA THR A 198 6.28 5.36 -43.99
C THR A 198 7.16 6.52 -43.55
N LEU A 199 6.99 7.72 -44.12
CA LEU A 199 7.72 8.92 -43.72
C LEU A 199 7.43 9.33 -42.27
N LEU A 200 6.20 9.11 -41.79
CA LEU A 200 5.79 9.49 -40.44
C LEU A 200 6.19 8.47 -39.36
N ALA A 201 6.24 7.18 -39.69
CA ALA A 201 6.49 6.10 -38.73
C ALA A 201 7.93 5.56 -38.75
N HIS A 202 8.65 5.68 -39.87
CA HIS A 202 10.00 5.14 -39.98
C HIS A 202 11.03 6.02 -39.26
N ARG A 203 11.83 5.41 -38.37
CA ARG A 203 12.82 6.10 -37.52
C ARG A 203 13.72 7.06 -38.30
N ASP A 204 14.32 6.59 -39.39
CA ASP A 204 15.32 7.37 -40.13
C ASP A 204 14.72 8.35 -41.15
N TYR A 205 13.73 7.95 -41.96
CA TYR A 205 13.05 8.87 -42.90
C TYR A 205 12.27 9.99 -42.22
N ARG A 206 11.80 9.79 -40.99
CA ARG A 206 11.12 10.85 -40.24
C ARG A 206 12.02 12.07 -40.03
N HIS A 207 13.28 11.85 -39.66
CA HIS A 207 14.25 12.93 -39.49
C HIS A 207 14.57 13.64 -40.82
N VAL A 208 14.61 12.89 -41.92
CA VAL A 208 14.79 13.47 -43.28
C VAL A 208 13.59 14.33 -43.66
N TRP A 209 12.37 13.89 -43.34
CA TRP A 209 11.16 14.68 -43.56
C TRP A 209 11.14 15.97 -42.73
N ASP A 210 11.51 15.90 -41.45
CA ASP A 210 11.58 17.07 -40.57
C ASP A 210 12.65 18.06 -41.07
N ALA A 211 13.85 17.57 -41.40
CA ALA A 211 14.92 18.37 -41.99
C ALA A 211 14.54 18.99 -43.35
N TRP A 212 13.87 18.25 -44.22
CA TRP A 212 13.37 18.77 -45.51
C TRP A 212 12.40 19.92 -45.30
N ARG A 213 11.44 19.79 -44.36
CA ARG A 213 10.50 20.87 -44.05
C ARG A 213 11.21 22.14 -43.57
N TRP A 214 12.16 22.02 -42.65
CA TRP A 214 12.96 23.16 -42.20
C TRP A 214 13.80 23.78 -43.31
N LEU A 215 14.31 22.97 -44.23
CA LEU A 215 15.06 23.46 -45.39
C LEU A 215 14.17 24.26 -46.36
N GLN A 216 12.88 23.92 -46.47
CA GLN A 216 11.92 24.66 -47.30
C GLN A 216 11.55 26.04 -46.71
N THR A 217 11.49 26.16 -45.38
CA THR A 217 11.16 27.43 -44.69
C THR A 217 12.39 28.28 -44.35
N LEU A 218 13.59 27.77 -44.61
CA LEU A 218 14.85 28.36 -44.14
C LEU A 218 15.01 29.85 -44.49
N ASP A 219 14.68 30.25 -45.72
CA ASP A 219 14.78 31.65 -46.15
C ASP A 219 13.73 32.55 -45.47
N GLU A 220 12.52 32.03 -45.22
CA GLU A 220 11.47 32.74 -44.48
C GLU A 220 11.88 32.93 -43.01
N ASP A 221 12.43 31.88 -42.41
CA ASP A 221 12.92 31.87 -41.04
C ASP A 221 14.08 32.87 -40.85
N ILE A 222 15.03 32.92 -41.80
CA ILE A 222 16.13 33.90 -41.81
C ILE A 222 15.61 35.33 -41.97
N THR A 223 14.62 35.53 -42.83
CA THR A 223 13.99 36.84 -43.01
C THR A 223 13.32 37.31 -41.72
N SER A 224 12.62 36.40 -41.03
CA SER A 224 12.02 36.65 -39.72
C SER A 224 13.10 36.99 -38.68
N ASP A 225 14.15 36.18 -38.59
CA ASP A 225 15.25 36.39 -37.64
C ASP A 225 15.93 37.76 -37.85
N LEU A 226 16.17 38.15 -39.11
CA LEU A 226 16.77 39.44 -39.45
C LEU A 226 15.86 40.62 -39.04
N SER A 227 14.53 40.47 -39.16
CA SER A 227 13.57 41.50 -38.73
C SER A 227 13.55 41.71 -37.21
N GLN A 228 14.05 40.73 -36.43
CA GLN A 228 14.04 40.73 -34.98
C GLN A 228 15.42 40.93 -34.34
N LEU A 229 16.43 41.36 -35.11
CA LEU A 229 17.83 41.52 -34.64
C LEU A 229 17.97 42.25 -33.30
N ASP A 230 17.21 43.32 -33.07
CA ASP A 230 17.32 44.11 -31.84
C ASP A 230 16.64 43.45 -30.64
N VAL A 231 15.58 42.67 -30.86
CA VAL A 231 14.92 41.88 -29.81
C VAL A 231 15.86 40.74 -29.38
N ARG A 232 16.42 40.02 -30.35
CA ARG A 232 17.41 38.95 -30.14
C ARG A 232 18.64 39.45 -29.38
N GLU A 233 19.13 40.64 -29.74
CA GLU A 233 20.25 41.30 -29.05
C GLU A 233 19.95 41.61 -27.58
N LYS A 234 18.71 42.06 -27.27
CA LYS A 234 18.29 42.31 -25.89
C LYS A 234 18.27 41.02 -25.07
N THR A 235 17.75 39.93 -25.63
CA THR A 235 17.76 38.60 -25.00
C THR A 235 19.19 38.14 -24.69
N MET A 236 20.11 38.26 -25.67
CA MET A 236 21.52 37.93 -25.48
C MET A 236 22.16 38.72 -24.34
N ARG A 237 22.00 40.04 -24.35
CA ARG A 237 22.61 40.92 -23.33
C ARG A 237 22.09 40.62 -21.94
N LEU A 238 20.79 40.36 -21.78
CA LEU A 238 20.20 40.00 -20.49
C LEU A 238 20.89 38.77 -19.91
N TRP A 239 20.99 37.70 -20.69
CA TRP A 239 21.57 36.45 -20.21
C TRP A 239 23.09 36.49 -20.06
N GLN A 240 23.79 37.27 -20.90
CA GLN A 240 25.21 37.56 -20.71
C GLN A 240 25.47 38.34 -19.41
N GLN A 241 24.61 39.30 -19.06
CA GLN A 241 24.70 40.02 -17.79
C GLN A 241 24.47 39.08 -16.60
N CYS A 242 23.43 38.24 -16.64
CA CYS A 242 23.21 37.22 -15.62
C CYS A 242 24.41 36.27 -15.47
N ALA A 243 24.99 35.81 -16.59
CA ALA A 243 26.14 34.93 -16.59
C ALA A 243 27.39 35.60 -16.01
N GLN A 244 27.59 36.89 -16.28
CA GLN A 244 28.68 37.67 -15.71
C GLN A 244 28.50 37.90 -14.19
N MET A 245 27.26 38.16 -13.74
CA MET A 245 26.92 38.27 -12.31
C MET A 245 27.17 36.94 -11.58
N TRP A 246 26.80 35.83 -12.19
CA TRP A 246 27.05 34.48 -11.69
C TRP A 246 28.55 34.21 -11.62
N LEU A 247 29.31 34.49 -12.68
CA LEU A 247 30.76 34.27 -12.76
C LEU A 247 31.54 35.09 -11.72
N ASP A 248 31.11 36.32 -11.40
CA ASP A 248 31.73 37.15 -10.36
C ASP A 248 31.63 36.55 -8.94
N GLY A 249 30.69 35.61 -8.73
CA GLY A 249 30.51 34.88 -7.48
C GLY A 249 29.92 35.69 -6.33
N LYS A 250 29.47 36.93 -6.58
CA LYS A 250 28.77 37.80 -5.62
C LYS A 250 27.25 37.63 -5.60
N HIS A 251 26.68 37.03 -6.64
CA HIS A 251 25.24 36.83 -6.77
C HIS A 251 24.96 35.34 -6.85
N LEU A 252 24.18 34.83 -5.89
CA LEU A 252 23.70 33.46 -5.87
C LEU A 252 22.35 33.39 -6.57
N PHE A 253 22.20 32.45 -7.49
CA PHE A 253 20.96 32.27 -8.23
C PHE A 253 20.14 31.10 -7.67
N ALA A 254 18.83 31.29 -7.54
CA ALA A 254 17.92 30.21 -7.21
C ALA A 254 17.65 29.35 -8.46
N GLU A 255 17.84 28.04 -8.34
CA GLU A 255 17.76 27.12 -9.45
C GLU A 255 16.33 27.01 -10.00
N ILE A 256 16.21 27.00 -11.33
CA ILE A 256 14.98 26.80 -12.10
C ILE A 256 15.30 26.15 -13.46
N PRO A 257 14.34 25.46 -14.08
CA PRO A 257 14.46 25.07 -15.48
C PRO A 257 14.30 26.28 -16.40
N LEU A 258 15.12 26.30 -17.45
CA LEU A 258 15.01 27.18 -18.59
C LEU A 258 14.58 26.37 -19.80
N LEU A 259 13.49 26.80 -20.44
CA LEU A 259 12.98 26.28 -21.71
C LEU A 259 13.50 27.15 -22.85
N PHE A 260 13.67 26.57 -24.03
CA PHE A 260 14.23 27.27 -25.19
C PHE A 260 13.25 27.17 -26.37
N ASP A 261 12.81 28.32 -26.87
CA ASP A 261 12.14 28.41 -28.17
C ASP A 261 13.17 28.88 -29.20
N TYR A 262 13.77 27.91 -29.90
CA TYR A 262 14.80 28.20 -30.90
C TYR A 262 14.25 29.04 -32.07
N GLU A 263 12.99 28.82 -32.46
CA GLU A 263 12.39 29.50 -33.61
C GLU A 263 12.15 30.98 -33.31
N LYS A 264 11.75 31.31 -32.08
CA LYS A 264 11.53 32.70 -31.64
C LYS A 264 12.74 33.35 -30.98
N PHE A 265 13.83 32.61 -30.77
CA PHE A 265 15.01 33.06 -30.04
C PHE A 265 14.69 33.47 -28.58
N GLU A 266 13.81 32.70 -27.92
CA GLU A 266 13.38 32.96 -26.55
C GLU A 266 13.99 31.95 -25.58
N ILE A 267 14.38 32.45 -24.41
CA ILE A 267 14.81 31.64 -23.27
C ILE A 267 13.81 31.93 -22.17
N LEU A 268 12.99 30.94 -21.84
CA LEU A 268 11.83 31.06 -21.00
C LEU A 268 12.11 30.41 -19.64
N PRO A 269 12.31 31.20 -18.57
CA PRO A 269 12.32 30.66 -17.23
C PRO A 269 10.99 29.96 -16.91
N TRP A 270 11.02 28.90 -16.12
CA TRP A 270 9.80 28.19 -15.69
C TRP A 270 8.75 29.10 -15.07
N THR A 271 9.18 30.17 -14.40
CA THR A 271 8.29 31.21 -13.88
C THR A 271 8.24 32.41 -14.82
N SER A 272 7.12 33.12 -14.87
CA SER A 272 7.01 34.38 -15.61
C SER A 272 7.88 35.53 -15.06
N LYS A 273 8.62 35.29 -13.97
CA LYS A 273 9.54 36.23 -13.34
C LYS A 273 10.99 35.94 -13.79
N PRO A 274 11.86 36.97 -13.84
CA PRO A 274 13.28 36.76 -14.05
C PRO A 274 13.89 35.88 -12.95
N PRO A 275 15.03 35.22 -13.22
CA PRO A 275 15.72 34.42 -12.21
C PRO A 275 15.97 35.20 -10.93
N LEU A 276 15.62 34.60 -9.78
CA LEU A 276 15.82 35.21 -8.48
C LEU A 276 17.29 35.05 -8.05
N PHE A 277 17.87 36.12 -7.51
CA PHE A 277 19.23 36.11 -7.00
C PHE A 277 19.37 36.84 -5.66
N LYS A 278 20.40 36.49 -4.89
CA LYS A 278 20.77 37.10 -3.61
C LYS A 278 22.25 37.51 -3.64
N GLU A 279 22.55 38.74 -3.23
CA GLU A 279 23.92 39.21 -3.07
C GLU A 279 24.56 38.62 -1.80
N VAL A 280 25.82 38.20 -1.90
CA VAL A 280 26.60 37.66 -0.78
C VAL A 280 27.83 38.52 -0.47
N LYS A 281 28.20 38.54 0.83
CA LYS A 281 29.31 39.35 1.33
C LYS A 281 30.67 38.90 0.80
N TYR A 282 30.85 37.60 0.60
CA TYR A 282 32.11 37.00 0.16
C TYR A 282 31.90 36.35 -1.20
N LYS A 283 32.84 36.58 -2.13
CA LYS A 283 32.82 35.96 -3.45
C LYS A 283 32.96 34.44 -3.33
N MET A 284 32.06 33.69 -3.95
CA MET A 284 32.21 32.25 -4.09
C MET A 284 33.16 31.92 -5.24
N PRO A 285 34.16 31.06 -5.03
CA PRO A 285 35.04 30.63 -6.11
C PRO A 285 34.28 29.71 -7.07
N ARG A 286 34.26 30.06 -8.36
CA ARG A 286 33.71 29.24 -9.44
C ARG A 286 34.77 28.25 -9.91
N HIS A 287 34.97 27.16 -9.16
CA HIS A 287 35.88 26.09 -9.57
C HIS A 287 35.18 25.21 -10.62
N LEU A 288 35.61 25.34 -11.88
CA LEU A 288 35.11 24.52 -12.99
C LEU A 288 36.13 23.42 -13.32
N ARG A 289 35.72 22.18 -13.09
CA ARG A 289 36.43 20.90 -13.30
C ARG A 289 37.38 20.48 -12.17
N GLN A 290 36.97 19.45 -11.42
CA GLN A 290 37.90 18.59 -10.71
C GLN A 290 38.52 17.60 -11.71
N SER A 291 39.80 17.27 -11.53
CA SER A 291 40.45 16.22 -12.32
C SER A 291 39.81 14.88 -12.02
N ALA A 292 39.31 14.20 -13.04
CA ALA A 292 38.71 12.87 -12.88
C ALA A 292 39.76 11.88 -12.35
N SER A 293 39.38 11.08 -11.36
CA SER A 293 40.27 10.04 -10.81
C SER A 293 40.20 8.77 -11.65
N ALA A 294 41.35 8.18 -11.95
CA ALA A 294 41.48 6.87 -12.60
C ALA A 294 41.68 5.71 -11.60
N GLU A 295 41.90 6.03 -10.32
CA GLU A 295 42.06 5.03 -9.26
C GLU A 295 40.72 4.42 -8.83
N PRO A 296 40.69 3.20 -8.27
CA PRO A 296 39.52 2.69 -7.57
C PRO A 296 39.11 3.61 -6.42
N ILE A 297 37.80 3.80 -6.25
CA ILE A 297 37.24 4.72 -5.26
C ILE A 297 36.32 3.97 -4.29
N CYS A 298 36.42 4.29 -3.01
CA CYS A 298 35.35 4.03 -2.05
C CYS A 298 34.53 5.31 -1.85
N VAL A 299 33.23 5.26 -2.12
CA VAL A 299 32.31 6.39 -2.03
C VAL A 299 31.19 6.14 -1.03
N ASP A 300 30.72 7.19 -0.39
CA ASP A 300 29.54 7.21 0.46
C ASP A 300 28.61 8.34 0.02
N ILE A 301 27.48 7.96 -0.57
CA ILE A 301 26.46 8.84 -1.16
C ILE A 301 25.27 9.05 -0.22
N THR A 302 25.41 8.72 1.07
CA THR A 302 24.36 8.91 2.08
C THR A 302 24.27 10.34 2.63
N ALA A 303 25.09 11.24 2.10
CA ALA A 303 25.11 12.67 2.39
C ALA A 303 24.91 13.48 1.10
N LEU A 304 24.46 14.74 1.24
CA LEU A 304 24.25 15.65 0.11
C LEU A 304 25.54 15.86 -0.71
N HIS A 305 26.68 15.95 -0.04
CA HIS A 305 28.00 15.99 -0.63
C HIS A 305 28.69 14.64 -0.41
N PRO A 306 28.73 13.75 -1.41
CA PRO A 306 29.29 12.42 -1.24
C PRO A 306 30.72 12.44 -0.72
N ARG A 307 31.00 11.59 0.28
CA ARG A 307 32.34 11.39 0.81
C ARG A 307 33.04 10.32 0.00
N TYR A 308 34.34 10.45 -0.24
CA TYR A 308 35.08 9.43 -0.95
C TYR A 308 36.54 9.33 -0.50
N ALA A 309 37.16 8.19 -0.81
CA ALA A 309 38.59 7.94 -0.62
C ALA A 309 39.14 7.16 -1.82
N SER A 310 40.41 7.37 -2.13
CA SER A 310 41.11 6.69 -3.23
C SER A 310 42.37 5.98 -2.73
N GLY A 311 42.94 5.10 -3.57
CA GLY A 311 44.19 4.39 -3.27
C GLY A 311 45.44 5.28 -3.26
N ASP A 312 45.34 6.55 -3.66
CA ASP A 312 46.47 7.48 -3.81
C ASP A 312 47.06 8.02 -2.49
N GLY A 313 46.56 7.55 -1.35
CA GLY A 313 47.03 7.94 -0.02
C GLY A 313 46.52 9.29 0.46
N LYS A 314 45.66 9.98 -0.31
CA LYS A 314 44.92 11.14 0.21
C LYS A 314 43.85 10.66 1.20
N GLY A 315 43.67 11.42 2.28
CA GLY A 315 42.61 11.14 3.27
C GLY A 315 41.20 11.29 2.68
N ALA A 316 40.16 11.04 3.48
CA ALA A 316 38.77 11.15 3.03
C ALA A 316 38.40 12.57 2.56
N GLN A 317 37.84 12.66 1.36
CA GLN A 317 37.44 13.90 0.67
C GLN A 317 35.91 13.97 0.52
N SER A 318 35.40 15.15 0.15
CA SER A 318 34.00 15.36 -0.22
C SER A 318 33.94 15.89 -1.64
N LEU A 319 32.95 15.43 -2.42
CA LEU A 319 32.63 16.08 -3.70
C LEU A 319 32.05 17.47 -3.44
N ALA A 320 32.51 18.46 -4.19
CA ALA A 320 32.05 19.84 -4.05
C ALA A 320 30.60 20.01 -4.55
N ALA A 321 30.20 19.24 -5.57
CA ALA A 321 28.86 19.26 -6.11
C ALA A 321 27.84 18.68 -5.10
N PRO A 322 26.72 19.36 -4.85
CA PRO A 322 25.59 18.79 -4.12
C PRO A 322 24.84 17.80 -5.02
N PHE A 323 24.57 16.60 -4.50
CA PHE A 323 23.84 15.56 -5.22
C PHE A 323 22.34 15.75 -4.99
N LEU A 324 21.77 16.69 -5.75
CA LEU A 324 20.36 17.06 -5.78
C LEU A 324 19.82 17.03 -7.21
N TRP A 325 18.56 16.67 -7.31
CA TRP A 325 17.81 16.57 -8.55
C TRP A 325 16.38 17.06 -8.32
N GLN A 326 15.78 17.69 -9.32
CA GLN A 326 14.39 18.14 -9.25
C GLN A 326 13.60 17.76 -10.50
N ARG A 327 12.36 17.31 -10.28
CA ARG A 327 11.32 17.26 -11.31
C ARG A 327 10.37 18.43 -11.14
N TRP A 328 10.26 19.25 -12.18
CA TRP A 328 9.33 20.35 -12.27
C TRP A 328 8.13 19.93 -13.12
N GLN A 329 6.92 20.14 -12.62
CA GLN A 329 5.69 19.67 -13.28
C GLN A 329 4.55 20.69 -13.21
N ARG A 330 3.87 20.86 -14.34
CA ARG A 330 2.57 21.54 -14.51
C ARG A 330 1.66 20.67 -15.37
N GLU A 331 0.38 21.04 -15.52
CA GLU A 331 -0.67 20.20 -16.14
C GLU A 331 -0.24 19.44 -17.41
N ASN A 332 0.55 20.06 -18.30
CA ASN A 332 0.98 19.47 -19.58
C ASN A 332 2.50 19.49 -19.82
N GLU A 333 3.32 19.84 -18.83
CA GLU A 333 4.77 20.00 -19.01
C GLU A 333 5.54 19.41 -17.83
N THR A 334 6.60 18.65 -18.12
CA THR A 334 7.47 18.03 -17.11
C THR A 334 8.91 18.19 -17.52
N VAL A 335 9.74 18.70 -16.62
CA VAL A 335 11.16 18.94 -16.86
C VAL A 335 11.98 18.50 -15.66
N ASP A 336 13.02 17.73 -15.95
CA ASP A 336 13.99 17.27 -14.96
C ASP A 336 15.25 18.14 -15.04
N ILE A 337 15.76 18.58 -13.90
CA ILE A 337 17.02 19.32 -13.82
C ILE A 337 17.93 18.74 -12.75
N GLU A 338 19.22 18.76 -13.08
CA GLU A 338 20.31 18.35 -12.20
C GLU A 338 20.86 19.59 -11.47
N LEU A 339 21.11 19.48 -10.16
CA LEU A 339 21.51 20.62 -9.32
C LEU A 339 22.98 20.59 -8.87
N PHE A 340 23.84 19.84 -9.57
CA PHE A 340 25.25 19.64 -9.21
C PHE A 340 26.09 20.92 -9.17
N GLY A 341 25.66 21.98 -9.87
CA GLY A 341 26.33 23.28 -9.92
C GLY A 341 25.50 24.42 -9.32
N SER A 342 24.41 24.10 -8.61
CA SER A 342 23.46 25.09 -8.11
C SER A 342 24.01 25.91 -6.95
N ASP A 343 23.71 27.21 -6.96
CA ASP A 343 24.01 28.10 -5.81
C ASP A 343 22.96 27.94 -4.71
N ALA A 344 21.70 27.79 -5.10
CA ALA A 344 20.58 27.60 -4.20
C ALA A 344 19.45 26.78 -4.84
N VAL A 345 18.78 25.98 -4.03
CA VAL A 345 17.66 25.13 -4.47
C VAL A 345 16.35 25.85 -4.21
N TRP A 346 15.47 25.95 -5.22
CA TRP A 346 14.12 26.47 -5.01
C TRP A 346 13.15 25.33 -4.69
N LEU A 347 12.64 25.32 -3.46
CA LEU A 347 11.59 24.41 -2.99
C LEU A 347 10.21 24.93 -3.42
N ASN A 348 10.00 25.00 -4.73
CA ASN A 348 8.76 25.50 -5.34
C ASN A 348 7.65 24.43 -5.30
N PRO A 349 6.36 24.81 -5.19
CA PRO A 349 5.25 23.86 -5.29
C PRO A 349 5.21 23.04 -6.59
N ASP A 350 5.72 23.59 -7.70
CA ASP A 350 5.83 22.90 -8.98
C ASP A 350 6.98 21.86 -9.00
N ALA A 351 7.86 21.84 -7.97
CA ALA A 351 9.10 21.09 -7.97
C ALA A 351 9.14 20.00 -6.89
N THR A 352 9.36 18.75 -7.29
CA THR A 352 9.70 17.66 -6.37
C THR A 352 11.22 17.50 -6.31
N THR A 353 11.79 17.66 -5.11
CA THR A 353 13.25 17.62 -4.89
C THR A 353 13.66 16.27 -4.32
N ILE A 354 14.71 15.67 -4.89
CA ILE A 354 15.29 14.40 -4.45
C ILE A 354 16.79 14.61 -4.23
N SER A 355 17.26 14.28 -3.04
CA SER A 355 18.68 14.26 -2.70
C SER A 355 19.24 12.84 -2.73
N ALA A 356 20.56 12.68 -2.86
CA ALA A 356 21.19 11.36 -2.73
C ALA A 356 20.82 10.61 -1.44
N PRO A 357 20.76 11.24 -0.24
CA PRO A 357 20.22 10.61 0.97
C PRO A 357 18.79 10.08 0.85
N ASP A 358 17.92 10.71 0.06
CA ASP A 358 16.54 10.25 -0.09
C ASP A 358 16.46 8.88 -0.78
N LEU A 359 17.43 8.54 -1.64
CA LEU A 359 17.54 7.20 -2.25
C LEU A 359 17.74 6.07 -1.23
N PHE A 360 18.15 6.41 -0.01
CA PHE A 360 18.38 5.45 1.07
C PHE A 360 17.31 5.52 2.16
N PHE A 361 16.75 6.70 2.43
CA PHE A 361 16.02 6.96 3.68
C PHE A 361 14.59 7.47 3.51
N ALA A 362 14.13 7.80 2.30
CA ALA A 362 12.75 8.24 2.08
C ALA A 362 11.77 7.06 2.16
N LYS A 363 10.69 7.21 2.93
CA LYS A 363 9.72 6.14 3.22
C LYS A 363 8.57 6.03 2.19
N ASP A 364 8.13 7.13 1.57
CA ASP A 364 6.87 7.16 0.79
C ASP A 364 6.97 7.85 -0.60
N ASN A 365 6.26 7.24 -1.57
CA ASN A 365 5.61 7.78 -2.80
C ASN A 365 6.41 8.33 -4.00
N ALA A 366 7.75 8.37 -4.00
CA ALA A 366 8.52 8.88 -5.14
C ALA A 366 9.30 7.81 -5.95
N THR A 367 8.86 6.54 -5.93
CA THR A 367 9.59 5.43 -6.58
C THR A 367 9.89 5.69 -8.07
N GLU A 368 8.93 6.27 -8.81
CA GLU A 368 9.11 6.61 -10.22
C GLU A 368 10.15 7.72 -10.45
N LEU A 369 10.37 8.57 -9.45
CA LEU A 369 11.32 9.68 -9.51
C LEU A 369 12.72 9.29 -9.03
N PHE A 370 12.84 8.26 -8.18
CA PHE A 370 14.13 7.79 -7.69
C PHE A 370 15.01 7.19 -8.78
N ASP A 371 14.45 6.48 -9.76
CA ASP A 371 15.28 5.91 -10.83
C ASP A 371 15.91 6.99 -11.75
N PRO A 372 15.16 8.00 -12.24
CA PRO A 372 15.76 9.15 -12.93
C PRO A 372 16.81 9.89 -12.09
N ALA A 373 16.53 10.19 -10.82
CA ALA A 373 17.47 10.88 -9.93
C ALA A 373 18.75 10.05 -9.69
N ALA A 374 18.61 8.76 -9.39
CA ALA A 374 19.73 7.84 -9.21
C ALA A 374 20.57 7.72 -10.49
N ARG A 375 19.94 7.70 -11.66
CA ARG A 375 20.62 7.70 -12.95
C ARG A 375 21.44 8.97 -13.17
N ALA A 376 20.90 10.14 -12.81
CA ALA A 376 21.63 11.41 -12.87
C ALA A 376 22.84 11.39 -11.92
N PHE A 377 22.64 11.01 -10.66
CA PHE A 377 23.71 10.93 -9.66
C PHE A 377 24.83 9.96 -10.05
N THR A 378 24.49 8.78 -10.54
CA THR A 378 25.49 7.77 -10.96
C THR A 378 26.19 8.16 -12.27
N THR A 379 25.52 8.87 -13.18
CA THR A 379 26.15 9.47 -14.36
C THR A 379 27.17 10.53 -13.93
N ARG A 380 26.81 11.40 -12.98
CA ARG A 380 27.73 12.39 -12.41
C ARG A 380 28.93 11.74 -11.72
N LEU A 381 28.73 10.64 -10.98
CA LEU A 381 29.86 9.89 -10.41
C LEU A 381 30.79 9.33 -11.50
N ARG A 382 30.25 8.83 -12.62
CA ARG A 382 31.06 8.32 -13.74
C ARG A 382 31.82 9.44 -14.48
N GLU A 383 31.32 10.67 -14.42
CA GLU A 383 32.07 11.83 -14.89
C GLU A 383 33.31 12.11 -14.03
N GLU A 384 33.17 12.00 -12.71
CA GLU A 384 34.23 12.25 -11.73
C GLU A 384 35.20 11.06 -11.55
N PHE A 385 34.71 9.83 -11.67
CA PHE A 385 35.46 8.59 -11.41
C PHE A 385 35.45 7.69 -12.66
N LYS A 386 36.64 7.47 -13.25
CA LYS A 386 36.79 6.74 -14.52
C LYS A 386 37.08 5.26 -14.36
N ASN A 387 37.49 4.82 -13.17
CA ASN A 387 37.70 3.40 -12.90
C ASN A 387 36.36 2.65 -12.92
N ASP A 388 36.35 1.42 -13.42
CA ASP A 388 35.16 0.56 -13.41
C ASP A 388 34.86 -0.03 -12.02
N THR A 389 35.85 -0.01 -11.12
CA THR A 389 35.76 -0.48 -9.73
C THR A 389 35.34 0.66 -8.81
N LEU A 390 34.17 0.51 -8.20
CA LEU A 390 33.61 1.48 -7.26
C LEU A 390 33.08 0.74 -6.02
N ILE A 391 33.77 0.88 -4.89
CA ILE A 391 33.24 0.44 -3.60
C ILE A 391 32.25 1.52 -3.12
N TRP A 392 31.03 1.15 -2.76
CA TRP A 392 30.06 2.11 -2.25
C TRP A 392 29.52 1.69 -0.89
N LEU A 393 29.51 2.62 0.06
CA LEU A 393 29.12 2.33 1.43
C LEU A 393 27.60 2.26 1.55
N ALA A 394 27.12 1.16 2.13
CA ALA A 394 25.70 0.93 2.41
C ALA A 394 25.42 1.04 3.92
N PRO A 395 24.39 1.80 4.34
CA PRO A 395 23.89 1.78 5.72
C PRO A 395 23.55 0.38 6.19
N ASP A 396 24.05 0.00 7.37
CA ASP A 396 23.94 -1.38 7.85
C ASP A 396 22.50 -1.87 8.03
N PHE A 397 21.59 -0.99 8.43
CA PHE A 397 20.18 -1.33 8.67
C PHE A 397 19.35 -1.47 7.39
N LEU A 398 19.87 -1.02 6.25
CA LEU A 398 19.20 -1.18 4.96
C LEU A 398 19.53 -2.55 4.41
N ASN A 399 18.50 -3.21 3.88
CA ASN A 399 18.63 -4.53 3.28
C ASN A 399 18.77 -4.48 1.76
N ASP A 400 19.07 -5.62 1.15
CA ASP A 400 19.28 -5.74 -0.30
C ASP A 400 18.08 -5.34 -1.17
N PHE A 401 16.85 -5.38 -0.66
CA PHE A 401 15.65 -4.95 -1.38
C PHE A 401 15.47 -3.43 -1.32
N GLU A 402 15.79 -2.81 -0.19
CA GLU A 402 15.76 -1.34 -0.04
C GLU A 402 16.84 -0.65 -0.88
N LEU A 403 17.95 -1.33 -1.16
CA LEU A 403 19.08 -0.81 -1.94
C LEU A 403 18.95 -1.00 -3.46
N GLU A 404 17.86 -1.58 -3.96
CA GLU A 404 17.69 -1.99 -5.37
C GLU A 404 17.97 -0.83 -6.35
N VAL A 405 17.30 0.32 -6.16
CA VAL A 405 17.37 1.45 -7.10
C VAL A 405 18.80 1.95 -7.26
N ILE A 406 19.48 2.20 -6.14
CA ILE A 406 20.85 2.73 -6.19
C ILE A 406 21.85 1.69 -6.67
N ARG A 407 21.71 0.42 -6.23
CA ARG A 407 22.59 -0.68 -6.65
C ARG A 407 22.53 -0.90 -8.16
N ARG A 408 21.31 -1.00 -8.73
CA ARG A 408 21.10 -1.18 -10.17
C ARG A 408 21.70 -0.03 -10.98
N ASN A 409 21.47 1.22 -10.56
CA ASN A 409 21.99 2.39 -11.27
C ASN A 409 23.53 2.49 -11.17
N LEU A 410 24.13 2.12 -10.04
CA LEU A 410 25.59 2.02 -9.91
C LEU A 410 26.17 0.92 -10.81
N ASN A 411 25.58 -0.29 -10.78
CA ASN A 411 26.01 -1.41 -11.62
C ASN A 411 25.93 -1.08 -13.12
N ALA A 412 24.94 -0.28 -13.54
CA ALA A 412 24.80 0.15 -14.94
C ALA A 412 25.91 1.11 -15.40
N ARG A 413 26.57 1.83 -14.49
CA ARG A 413 27.65 2.79 -14.80
C ARG A 413 29.05 2.30 -14.45
N PHE A 414 29.14 1.41 -13.46
CA PHE A 414 30.37 0.86 -12.90
C PHE A 414 30.28 -0.67 -12.93
N PRO A 415 30.85 -1.31 -13.97
CA PRO A 415 30.78 -2.77 -14.14
C PRO A 415 31.26 -3.55 -12.93
N ASN A 416 32.22 -3.02 -12.14
CA ASN A 416 32.78 -3.62 -10.94
C ASN A 416 32.38 -2.86 -9.65
N ALA A 417 31.20 -2.23 -9.61
CA ALA A 417 30.65 -1.69 -8.36
C ALA A 417 30.43 -2.77 -7.28
N GLU A 418 30.78 -2.47 -6.04
CA GLU A 418 30.63 -3.39 -4.91
C GLU A 418 30.01 -2.64 -3.71
N PRO A 419 28.83 -3.04 -3.22
CA PRO A 419 28.36 -2.54 -1.94
C PRO A 419 29.33 -2.94 -0.83
N LEU A 420 29.41 -2.14 0.22
CA LEU A 420 30.14 -2.48 1.43
C LEU A 420 29.41 -1.91 2.66
N PRO A 421 29.05 -2.74 3.67
CA PRO A 421 28.44 -2.21 4.87
C PRO A 421 29.37 -1.23 5.59
N ARG A 422 28.82 -0.10 6.03
CA ARG A 422 29.57 0.94 6.75
C ARG A 422 30.30 0.40 7.98
N SER A 423 29.70 -0.54 8.70
CA SER A 423 30.34 -1.20 9.84
C SER A 423 31.59 -2.01 9.49
N VAL A 424 31.59 -2.68 8.33
CA VAL A 424 32.76 -3.41 7.84
C VAL A 424 33.86 -2.42 7.50
N ALA A 425 33.53 -1.38 6.72
CA ALA A 425 34.47 -0.31 6.41
C ALA A 425 35.04 0.34 7.70
N ALA A 426 34.21 0.57 8.72
CA ALA A 426 34.63 1.14 10.00
C ALA A 426 35.68 0.29 10.72
N VAL A 427 35.50 -1.03 10.73
CA VAL A 427 36.45 -1.97 11.35
C VAL A 427 37.79 -1.94 10.62
N PHE A 428 37.81 -1.92 9.29
CA PHE A 428 39.06 -1.80 8.53
C PHE A 428 39.69 -0.41 8.62
N ALA A 429 38.94 0.63 9.00
CA ALA A 429 39.49 1.96 9.25
C ALA A 429 40.12 2.12 10.65
N GLN A 430 39.56 1.47 11.68
CA GLN A 430 39.87 1.81 13.08
C GLN A 430 40.28 0.61 13.95
N ALA A 431 39.97 -0.62 13.57
CA ALA A 431 40.35 -1.79 14.36
C ALA A 431 41.83 -2.12 14.18
N ASP A 432 42.49 -2.46 15.28
CA ASP A 432 43.88 -2.89 15.28
C ASP A 432 43.96 -4.43 15.33
N PRO A 433 44.41 -5.10 14.26
CA PRO A 433 44.58 -6.55 14.23
C PRO A 433 45.50 -7.06 15.35
N ALA A 434 46.40 -6.22 15.88
CA ALA A 434 47.28 -6.60 16.99
C ALA A 434 46.51 -6.93 18.27
N LYS A 435 45.34 -6.30 18.49
CA LYS A 435 44.52 -6.43 19.70
C LYS A 435 43.57 -7.64 19.68
N ILE A 436 43.45 -8.35 18.56
CA ILE A 436 42.59 -9.54 18.47
C ILE A 436 43.19 -10.64 19.36
N THR A 437 42.46 -11.00 20.42
CA THR A 437 42.91 -12.00 21.42
C THR A 437 42.64 -13.44 20.99
N GLY A 438 41.72 -13.66 20.05
CA GLY A 438 41.34 -14.99 19.58
C GLY A 438 40.06 -14.97 18.74
N GLU A 439 39.63 -16.15 18.31
CA GLU A 439 38.35 -16.34 17.63
C GLU A 439 37.19 -16.00 18.57
N GLY A 440 36.17 -15.32 18.06
CA GLY A 440 35.06 -14.80 18.86
C GLY A 440 35.30 -13.39 19.42
N TYR A 441 36.47 -12.79 19.19
CA TYR A 441 36.72 -11.38 19.50
C TYR A 441 35.71 -10.50 18.75
N ALA A 442 34.90 -9.74 19.50
CA ALA A 442 33.78 -8.98 18.94
C ALA A 442 33.98 -7.47 19.09
N ILE A 443 33.70 -6.74 18.02
CA ILE A 443 33.62 -5.27 17.97
C ILE A 443 32.17 -4.88 17.69
N ILE A 444 31.70 -3.80 18.32
CA ILE A 444 30.45 -3.14 17.96
C ILE A 444 30.77 -1.87 17.18
N VAL A 445 30.06 -1.65 16.08
CA VAL A 445 30.04 -0.37 15.37
C VAL A 445 28.67 0.27 15.59
N VAL A 446 28.67 1.49 16.09
CA VAL A 446 27.46 2.32 16.22
C VAL A 446 27.43 3.31 15.07
N ASP A 447 26.34 3.31 14.31
CA ASP A 447 26.10 4.22 13.18
C ASP A 447 24.73 4.90 13.34
N SER A 448 24.73 6.23 13.26
CA SER A 448 23.54 7.05 13.41
C SER A 448 23.30 7.82 12.11
N ILE A 449 22.44 7.27 11.25
CA ILE A 449 22.21 7.79 9.90
C ILE A 449 20.74 7.57 9.48
N GLY A 450 20.21 8.47 8.65
CA GLY A 450 18.82 8.37 8.19
C GLY A 450 17.77 8.46 9.31
N GLY A 451 18.10 9.12 10.42
CA GLY A 451 17.22 9.22 11.60
C GLY A 451 17.18 7.95 12.47
N LYS A 452 17.99 6.93 12.17
CA LYS A 452 18.09 5.69 12.95
C LYS A 452 19.49 5.56 13.56
N THR A 453 19.56 5.04 14.78
CA THR A 453 20.82 4.67 15.43
C THR A 453 20.88 3.15 15.54
N THR A 454 21.95 2.55 15.02
CA THR A 454 22.10 1.09 14.99
C THR A 454 23.45 0.66 15.55
N ALA A 455 23.47 -0.50 16.19
CA ALA A 455 24.68 -1.19 16.61
C ALA A 455 24.84 -2.49 15.85
N THR A 456 25.94 -2.60 15.10
CA THR A 456 26.29 -3.79 14.30
C THR A 456 27.48 -4.50 14.93
N LYS A 457 27.34 -5.79 15.20
CA LYS A 457 28.43 -6.61 15.76
C LYS A 457 29.24 -7.24 14.64
N LEU A 458 30.57 -7.16 14.75
CA LEU A 458 31.51 -7.89 13.91
C LEU A 458 32.35 -8.83 14.78
N ILE A 459 32.41 -10.10 14.39
CA ILE A 459 33.09 -11.16 15.14
C ILE A 459 34.30 -11.64 14.34
N ALA A 460 35.48 -11.63 14.95
CA ALA A 460 36.68 -12.16 14.34
C ALA A 460 36.61 -13.70 14.27
N LYS A 461 36.81 -14.23 13.05
CA LYS A 461 36.87 -15.66 12.74
C LYS A 461 38.22 -15.98 12.13
N ARG A 462 38.74 -17.20 12.35
CA ARG A 462 40.09 -17.57 11.93
C ARG A 462 40.08 -18.42 10.66
N ASP A 463 40.94 -18.07 9.71
CA ASP A 463 41.24 -18.87 8.53
C ASP A 463 42.74 -19.18 8.48
N LYS A 464 43.08 -20.47 8.38
CA LYS A 464 44.47 -20.95 8.44
C LYS A 464 45.28 -20.53 7.22
N ASP A 465 44.65 -20.42 6.05
CA ASP A 465 45.32 -20.04 4.82
C ASP A 465 45.46 -18.53 4.71
N LEU A 466 44.50 -17.78 5.26
CA LEU A 466 44.63 -16.33 5.42
C LEU A 466 45.84 -15.97 6.30
N ALA A 467 46.10 -16.71 7.38
CA ALA A 467 47.24 -16.47 8.26
C ALA A 467 48.60 -16.56 7.54
N LYS A 468 48.68 -17.41 6.51
CA LYS A 468 49.89 -17.58 5.70
C LYS A 468 50.02 -16.50 4.62
N ARG A 469 48.90 -16.17 3.97
CA ARG A 469 48.90 -15.30 2.77
C ARG A 469 48.82 -13.82 3.10
N LEU A 470 48.20 -13.45 4.22
CA LEU A 470 48.10 -12.07 4.67
C LEU A 470 48.39 -11.97 6.18
N PRO A 471 49.66 -12.12 6.60
CA PRO A 471 50.02 -12.18 8.02
C PRO A 471 49.60 -10.95 8.85
N ILE A 472 49.43 -9.79 8.22
CA ILE A 472 48.98 -8.54 8.86
C ILE A 472 47.60 -8.68 9.52
N THR A 473 46.74 -9.59 9.06
CA THR A 473 45.44 -9.87 9.71
C THR A 473 45.53 -10.90 10.83
N LYS A 474 46.72 -11.49 11.08
CA LYS A 474 46.93 -12.66 11.94
C LYS A 474 46.06 -13.88 11.57
N GLY A 475 45.54 -13.92 10.34
CA GLY A 475 44.62 -14.94 9.87
C GLY A 475 43.17 -14.74 10.31
N PHE A 476 42.79 -13.54 10.75
CA PHE A 476 41.41 -13.22 11.09
C PHE A 476 40.69 -12.51 9.94
N TYR A 477 39.44 -12.90 9.71
CA TYR A 477 38.45 -12.19 8.91
C TYR A 477 37.26 -11.81 9.79
N TRP A 478 36.44 -10.86 9.35
CA TRP A 478 35.31 -10.36 10.14
C TRP A 478 33.97 -10.94 9.66
N GLU A 479 33.21 -11.53 10.56
CA GLU A 479 31.83 -11.93 10.31
C GLU A 479 30.88 -10.86 10.85
N ARG A 480 30.15 -10.20 9.96
CA ARG A 480 29.15 -9.18 10.28
C ARG A 480 27.84 -9.85 10.69
N CYS A 481 27.34 -9.52 11.88
CA CYS A 481 26.01 -9.90 12.34
C CYS A 481 24.95 -8.88 11.89
N PRO A 482 23.65 -9.26 11.86
CA PRO A 482 22.57 -8.31 11.60
C PRO A 482 22.59 -7.13 12.60
N PRO A 483 22.27 -5.91 12.16
CA PRO A 483 22.28 -4.72 13.01
C PRO A 483 21.13 -4.74 14.02
N VAL A 484 21.38 -4.18 15.20
CA VAL A 484 20.36 -3.95 16.24
C VAL A 484 20.01 -2.47 16.27
N VAL A 485 18.75 -2.12 16.02
CA VAL A 485 18.26 -0.74 16.16
C VAL A 485 18.19 -0.39 17.64
N ILE A 486 18.81 0.72 18.02
CA ILE A 486 18.81 1.24 19.38
C ILE A 486 17.60 2.19 19.51
N PRO A 487 16.65 1.92 20.42
CA PRO A 487 15.53 2.82 20.67
C PRO A 487 16.05 4.18 21.16
N GLY A 488 15.74 5.25 20.45
CA GLY A 488 15.94 6.63 20.88
C GLY A 488 14.67 7.42 20.63
N GLU A 489 14.63 8.70 21.03
CA GLU A 489 13.66 9.63 20.47
C GLU A 489 13.87 9.57 18.95
N GLU A 490 12.90 9.01 18.21
CA GLU A 490 12.86 9.22 16.78
C GLU A 490 12.90 10.73 16.64
N ALA A 491 14.02 11.26 16.15
CA ALA A 491 14.01 12.58 15.59
C ALA A 491 13.04 12.46 14.42
N GLU A 492 11.75 12.73 14.69
CA GLU A 492 10.83 13.22 13.68
C GLU A 492 11.70 14.16 12.86
N ARG A 493 11.84 13.89 11.56
CA ARG A 493 12.39 14.89 10.66
C ARG A 493 11.61 16.14 11.01
N LEU A 494 12.22 17.06 11.76
CA LEU A 494 11.66 18.37 12.02
C LEU A 494 11.25 18.81 10.64
N GLY A 495 9.95 19.06 10.43
CA GLY A 495 9.37 19.37 9.12
C GLY A 495 9.93 20.63 8.47
N GLY A 496 11.08 21.15 8.93
CA GLY A 496 11.92 22.13 8.27
C GLY A 496 12.90 21.45 7.32
N SER A 497 12.72 21.75 6.04
CA SER A 497 13.56 21.42 4.89
C SER A 497 14.97 22.02 4.97
N GLY A 498 15.79 21.57 5.92
CA GLY A 498 17.20 21.95 6.00
C GLY A 498 18.04 21.09 5.07
N TYR A 499 18.51 21.65 3.96
CA TYR A 499 19.57 21.04 3.15
C TYR A 499 20.91 21.68 3.49
N ASP A 500 22.01 20.94 3.29
CA ASP A 500 23.39 21.47 3.39
C ASP A 500 23.74 22.31 2.14
N ILE A 501 22.79 23.12 1.68
CA ILE A 501 22.87 24.09 0.59
C ILE A 501 21.84 25.19 0.87
N ILE A 502 22.07 26.40 0.34
CA ILE A 502 21.12 27.50 0.46
C ILE A 502 19.81 27.12 -0.23
N THR A 503 18.67 27.45 0.39
CA THR A 503 17.36 27.15 -0.18
C THR A 503 16.50 28.39 -0.29
N LEU A 504 15.65 28.43 -1.31
CA LEU A 504 14.56 29.39 -1.46
C LEU A 504 13.25 28.65 -1.20
N ASP A 505 12.46 29.10 -0.23
CA ASP A 505 11.17 28.46 0.07
C ASP A 505 10.07 28.81 -0.95
N ALA A 506 8.91 28.16 -0.82
CA ALA A 506 7.76 28.39 -1.69
C ALA A 506 7.25 29.85 -1.68
N ASN A 507 7.53 30.61 -0.61
CA ASN A 507 7.15 32.01 -0.46
C ASN A 507 8.22 32.98 -1.01
N GLY A 508 9.33 32.46 -1.57
CA GLY A 508 10.44 33.25 -2.08
C GLY A 508 11.36 33.81 -0.99
N ARG A 509 11.40 33.20 0.21
CA ARG A 509 12.34 33.57 1.27
C ARG A 509 13.59 32.68 1.24
N TRP A 510 14.75 33.33 1.35
CA TRP A 510 16.04 32.66 1.35
C TRP A 510 16.40 32.15 2.74
N HIS A 511 16.85 30.91 2.82
CA HIS A 511 17.35 30.26 4.03
C HIS A 511 18.79 29.81 3.82
N ASP A 512 19.63 30.01 4.83
CA ASP A 512 21.03 29.61 4.78
C ASP A 512 21.17 28.07 4.89
N ALA A 513 22.29 27.53 4.39
CA ALA A 513 22.56 26.09 4.43
C ALA A 513 22.61 25.56 5.87
N ILE A 514 21.92 24.45 6.12
CA ILE A 514 21.87 23.79 7.43
C ILE A 514 22.77 22.56 7.38
N ARG A 515 23.90 22.63 8.11
CA ARG A 515 24.82 21.49 8.21
C ARG A 515 24.17 20.34 9.00
N PRO A 516 24.40 19.08 8.59
CA PRO A 516 23.95 17.93 9.35
C PRO A 516 24.47 17.97 10.80
N ALA A 517 23.61 17.65 11.76
CA ALA A 517 24.01 17.49 13.15
C ALA A 517 25.03 16.34 13.28
N LYS A 518 25.98 16.47 14.21
CA LYS A 518 26.93 15.39 14.49
C LYS A 518 26.18 14.16 15.06
N PRO A 519 26.55 12.93 14.65
CA PRO A 519 26.00 11.71 15.23
C PRO A 519 26.10 11.71 16.77
N PRO A 520 25.07 11.24 17.50
CA PRO A 520 25.15 11.07 18.94
C PRO A 520 26.21 10.02 19.30
N PHE A 521 26.99 10.30 20.34
CA PHE A 521 27.94 9.33 20.89
C PHE A 521 27.23 8.39 21.87
N ILE A 522 27.33 7.09 21.65
CA ILE A 522 26.71 6.08 22.52
C ILE A 522 27.77 5.36 23.34
N GLU A 523 27.59 5.35 24.67
CA GLU A 523 28.52 4.71 25.59
C GLU A 523 28.47 3.18 25.51
N ALA A 524 29.63 2.54 25.52
CA ALA A 524 29.75 1.08 25.50
C ALA A 524 29.02 0.39 26.67
N ALA A 525 28.97 1.03 27.85
CA ALA A 525 28.27 0.51 29.02
C ALA A 525 26.74 0.40 28.79
N HIS A 526 26.16 1.34 28.04
CA HIS A 526 24.75 1.29 27.66
C HIS A 526 24.49 0.12 26.70
N LEU A 527 25.31 -0.02 25.65
CA LEU A 527 25.17 -1.09 24.65
C LEU A 527 25.24 -2.49 25.25
N LYS A 528 26.12 -2.72 26.24
CA LYS A 528 26.25 -4.01 26.94
C LYS A 528 25.01 -4.42 27.73
N ARG A 529 24.11 -3.48 28.07
CA ARG A 529 22.84 -3.77 28.76
C ARG A 529 21.73 -4.19 27.80
N ILE A 530 21.90 -3.99 26.48
CA ILE A 530 20.91 -4.36 25.48
C ILE A 530 21.02 -5.88 25.20
N PRO A 531 19.97 -6.69 25.48
CA PRO A 531 20.07 -8.15 25.42
C PRO A 531 20.54 -8.72 24.07
N ASN A 532 20.15 -8.08 22.97
CA ASN A 532 20.47 -8.54 21.61
C ASN A 532 21.90 -8.18 21.16
N ILE A 533 22.57 -7.23 21.84
CA ILE A 533 23.95 -6.85 21.52
C ILE A 533 24.94 -7.75 22.25
N GLY A 534 24.67 -8.14 23.50
CA GLY A 534 25.57 -9.00 24.28
C GLY A 534 26.95 -8.38 24.54
N ASN A 535 27.95 -9.22 24.84
CA ASN A 535 29.30 -8.75 25.20
C ASN A 535 30.18 -8.47 23.97
N PHE A 536 31.12 -7.53 24.12
CA PHE A 536 32.09 -7.12 23.10
C PHE A 536 33.32 -6.47 23.74
N ALA A 537 34.44 -6.50 23.01
CA ALA A 537 35.73 -6.00 23.47
C ALA A 537 35.90 -4.50 23.23
N PHE A 538 35.42 -3.99 22.09
CA PHE A 538 35.63 -2.62 21.65
C PHE A 538 34.39 -2.05 20.93
N CYS A 539 34.19 -0.74 21.02
CA CYS A 539 33.09 -0.02 20.38
C CYS A 539 33.63 1.10 19.49
N ILE A 540 33.21 1.14 18.23
CA ILE A 540 33.48 2.20 17.27
C ILE A 540 32.21 3.03 17.14
N ASN A 541 32.24 4.31 17.54
CA ASN A 541 31.18 5.25 17.23
C ASN A 541 31.52 5.96 15.92
N LEU A 542 30.72 5.78 14.87
CA LEU A 542 30.93 6.45 13.60
C LEU A 542 30.54 7.92 13.68
N MET A 543 31.56 8.78 13.76
CA MET A 543 31.39 10.23 13.74
C MET A 543 31.43 10.81 12.32
N GLU A 544 32.03 10.07 11.38
CA GLU A 544 32.19 10.43 9.97
C GLU A 544 32.09 9.19 9.09
N SER A 545 31.99 9.40 7.76
CA SER A 545 31.97 8.32 6.78
C SER A 545 33.26 7.49 6.76
N PRO A 546 33.20 6.14 6.88
CA PRO A 546 34.38 5.28 6.96
C PRO A 546 34.98 4.89 5.59
N VAL A 547 34.90 5.76 4.57
CA VAL A 547 35.39 5.48 3.19
C VAL A 547 36.86 5.04 3.12
N MET A 548 37.71 5.53 4.03
CA MET A 548 39.11 5.11 4.13
C MET A 548 39.25 3.61 4.42
N GLY A 549 38.37 3.06 5.26
CA GLY A 549 38.41 1.64 5.58
C GLY A 549 37.91 0.77 4.43
N GLY A 550 36.97 1.28 3.62
CA GLY A 550 36.53 0.58 2.41
C GLY A 550 37.63 0.46 1.36
N ILE A 551 38.36 1.54 1.08
CA ILE A 551 39.49 1.48 0.14
C ILE A 551 40.67 0.67 0.72
N HIS A 552 40.90 0.73 2.04
CA HIS A 552 41.90 -0.11 2.71
C HIS A 552 41.56 -1.60 2.61
N LEU A 553 40.30 -1.98 2.86
CA LEU A 553 39.81 -3.34 2.67
C LEU A 553 40.02 -3.79 1.22
N HIS A 554 39.65 -2.96 0.24
CA HIS A 554 39.88 -3.28 -1.16
C HIS A 554 41.35 -3.59 -1.45
N ALA A 555 42.28 -2.75 -0.99
CA ALA A 555 43.71 -2.95 -1.16
C ALA A 555 44.24 -4.25 -0.52
N LEU A 556 43.71 -4.63 0.65
CA LEU A 556 44.03 -5.91 1.29
C LEU A 556 43.42 -7.11 0.52
N GLN A 557 42.18 -6.98 0.05
CA GLN A 557 41.48 -8.05 -0.68
C GLN A 557 42.17 -8.39 -2.01
N GLN A 558 42.79 -7.41 -2.68
CA GLN A 558 43.60 -7.64 -3.89
C GLN A 558 44.81 -8.56 -3.65
N GLN A 559 45.31 -8.65 -2.42
CA GLN A 559 46.44 -9.54 -2.08
C GLN A 559 45.99 -11.00 -1.86
N VAL A 560 44.69 -11.22 -1.60
CA VAL A 560 44.12 -12.53 -1.22
C VAL A 560 42.77 -12.79 -1.89
N ALA A 561 42.72 -12.66 -3.22
CA ALA A 561 41.47 -12.61 -4.01
C ALA A 561 40.41 -13.70 -3.71
N ASP A 562 40.80 -14.95 -3.46
CA ASP A 562 39.89 -16.08 -3.22
C ASP A 562 39.42 -16.23 -1.76
N ILE A 563 40.03 -15.50 -0.81
CA ILE A 563 39.68 -15.55 0.62
C ILE A 563 39.05 -14.20 1.02
N PRO A 564 37.73 -14.13 1.20
CA PRO A 564 37.06 -12.92 1.68
C PRO A 564 37.56 -12.52 3.08
N LEU A 565 37.95 -11.26 3.23
CA LEU A 565 38.37 -10.68 4.50
C LEU A 565 37.18 -10.34 5.42
N TRP A 566 35.96 -10.51 4.93
CA TRP A 566 34.75 -10.45 5.72
C TRP A 566 33.66 -11.38 5.16
N ARG A 567 32.66 -11.68 5.99
CA ARG A 567 31.44 -12.44 5.64
C ARG A 567 30.21 -11.76 6.21
N ASP A 568 29.07 -11.99 5.58
CA ASP A 568 27.81 -11.38 6.01
C ASP A 568 26.85 -12.44 6.56
N GLN A 569 26.29 -12.20 7.74
CA GLN A 569 25.12 -12.93 8.21
C GLN A 569 23.87 -12.24 7.65
N ILE A 570 23.32 -12.79 6.57
CA ILE A 570 22.11 -12.26 5.92
C ILE A 570 20.89 -12.37 6.86
N PRO A 571 19.91 -11.46 6.73
CA PRO A 571 18.73 -11.48 7.58
C PRO A 571 17.93 -12.78 7.40
N GLU A 572 17.32 -13.22 8.49
CA GLU A 572 16.34 -14.31 8.45
C GLU A 572 15.12 -13.87 7.66
N LEU A 573 14.74 -14.66 6.65
CA LEU A 573 13.60 -14.40 5.76
C LEU A 573 12.60 -15.56 5.89
N SER A 574 11.32 -15.24 5.98
CA SER A 574 10.26 -16.24 5.99
C SER A 574 9.02 -15.77 5.21
N VAL A 575 8.19 -16.72 4.81
CA VAL A 575 6.84 -16.50 4.29
C VAL A 575 5.83 -17.23 5.19
N LYS A 576 4.56 -16.83 5.17
CA LYS A 576 3.50 -17.56 5.89
C LYS A 576 2.82 -18.57 4.96
N VAL A 577 2.67 -19.80 5.42
CA VAL A 577 2.05 -20.90 4.68
C VAL A 577 0.99 -21.60 5.52
N MET A 578 -0.02 -22.19 4.87
CA MET A 578 -1.02 -23.03 5.54
C MET A 578 -0.46 -24.46 5.71
N LYS A 579 -0.27 -24.91 6.95
CA LYS A 579 0.18 -26.26 7.33
C LYS A 579 -0.71 -26.81 8.44
N ASP A 580 -1.22 -28.04 8.27
CA ASP A 580 -2.17 -28.70 9.20
C ASP A 580 -3.43 -27.88 9.55
N GLY A 581 -3.86 -27.02 8.63
CA GLY A 581 -5.04 -26.16 8.86
C GLY A 581 -4.76 -24.84 9.59
N HIS A 582 -3.48 -24.51 9.82
CA HIS A 582 -3.04 -23.29 10.51
C HIS A 582 -1.97 -22.56 9.69
N GLN A 583 -1.88 -21.23 9.80
CA GLN A 583 -0.73 -20.51 9.23
C GLN A 583 0.51 -20.70 10.10
N GLN A 584 1.61 -21.08 9.48
CA GLN A 584 2.92 -21.24 10.11
C GLN A 584 3.98 -20.51 9.29
N ARG A 585 5.07 -20.11 9.94
CA ARG A 585 6.22 -19.54 9.23
C ARG A 585 6.97 -20.64 8.48
N PHE A 586 7.23 -20.38 7.22
CA PHE A 586 8.11 -21.16 6.37
C PHE A 586 9.39 -20.35 6.16
N HIS A 587 10.50 -20.80 6.72
CA HIS A 587 11.76 -20.07 6.67
C HIS A 587 12.46 -20.30 5.32
N LEU A 588 12.73 -19.20 4.61
CA LEU A 588 13.52 -19.19 3.38
C LEU A 588 15.01 -19.02 3.69
N VAL A 589 15.34 -18.23 4.71
CA VAL A 589 16.70 -18.04 5.22
C VAL A 589 16.67 -18.22 6.73
N LEU A 590 17.44 -19.17 7.25
CA LEU A 590 17.51 -19.43 8.68
C LEU A 590 18.37 -18.39 9.40
N ARG A 591 18.08 -18.16 10.69
CA ARG A 591 18.87 -17.28 11.54
C ARG A 591 20.33 -17.73 11.62
N GLY A 592 21.27 -16.79 11.40
CA GLY A 592 22.71 -17.04 11.43
C GLY A 592 23.30 -17.56 10.11
N THR A 593 22.49 -17.66 9.04
CA THR A 593 22.98 -18.00 7.70
C THR A 593 24.06 -17.00 7.27
N THR A 594 25.27 -17.50 6.98
CA THR A 594 26.43 -16.68 6.63
C THR A 594 26.82 -16.90 5.17
N VAL A 595 27.02 -15.82 4.42
CA VAL A 595 27.41 -15.84 3.01
C VAL A 595 28.77 -15.18 2.79
N LYS A 596 29.46 -15.62 1.73
CA LYS A 596 30.70 -14.99 1.26
C LYS A 596 30.35 -13.86 0.28
N PRO A 597 30.76 -12.61 0.53
CA PRO A 597 30.39 -11.46 -0.30
C PRO A 597 31.30 -11.39 -1.54
N ILE A 598 31.12 -12.33 -2.48
CA ILE A 598 31.89 -12.37 -3.72
C ILE A 598 30.94 -12.10 -4.89
N ARG A 599 31.18 -11.01 -5.60
CA ARG A 599 30.36 -10.64 -6.76
C ARG A 599 30.52 -11.65 -7.90
N GLY A 600 29.42 -11.91 -8.62
CA GLY A 600 29.37 -12.87 -9.73
C GLY A 600 29.41 -14.34 -9.32
N LYS A 601 29.41 -14.65 -8.01
CA LYS A 601 29.38 -16.03 -7.49
C LYS A 601 28.13 -16.27 -6.64
N PRO A 602 27.05 -16.81 -7.21
CA PRO A 602 25.84 -17.13 -6.44
C PRO A 602 26.11 -18.27 -5.45
N VAL A 603 25.51 -18.17 -4.27
CA VAL A 603 25.58 -19.16 -3.18
C VAL A 603 24.19 -19.71 -2.95
N THR A 604 24.04 -21.04 -2.94
CA THR A 604 22.76 -21.70 -2.59
C THR A 604 22.52 -21.58 -1.09
N ILE A 605 21.31 -21.14 -0.72
CA ILE A 605 20.81 -21.14 0.65
C ILE A 605 19.92 -22.38 0.79
N PRO A 606 20.23 -23.31 1.71
CA PRO A 606 19.44 -24.52 1.87
C PRO A 606 18.04 -24.19 2.40
N VAL A 607 17.02 -24.77 1.75
CA VAL A 607 15.62 -24.75 2.19
C VAL A 607 15.19 -26.21 2.33
N ASP A 608 15.24 -26.73 3.55
CA ASP A 608 15.10 -28.18 3.81
C ASP A 608 13.64 -28.69 3.83
N GLU A 609 12.66 -27.78 3.69
CA GLU A 609 11.23 -28.10 3.64
C GLU A 609 10.65 -27.95 2.23
N PHE A 610 9.68 -28.80 1.87
CA PHE A 610 8.91 -28.65 0.64
C PHE A 610 7.76 -27.66 0.82
N PHE A 611 7.41 -26.97 -0.25
CA PHE A 611 6.37 -25.93 -0.26
C PHE A 611 5.17 -26.35 -1.09
N THR A 612 3.98 -26.40 -0.51
CA THR A 612 2.76 -26.78 -1.24
C THR A 612 2.07 -25.56 -1.87
N LEU A 613 1.93 -25.55 -3.19
CA LEU A 613 1.10 -24.59 -3.92
C LEU A 613 -0.38 -25.05 -3.93
N PRO A 614 -1.34 -24.24 -3.46
CA PRO A 614 -2.76 -24.61 -3.46
C PRO A 614 -3.37 -24.54 -4.87
N ALA A 615 -4.37 -25.38 -5.16
CA ALA A 615 -5.08 -25.38 -6.44
C ALA A 615 -5.93 -24.09 -6.67
N GLY A 616 -6.30 -23.84 -7.93
CA GLY A 616 -7.37 -22.90 -8.30
C GLY A 616 -7.00 -21.42 -8.31
N ARG A 617 -5.74 -21.03 -8.07
CA ARG A 617 -5.32 -19.62 -8.04
C ARG A 617 -4.71 -19.17 -9.38
N PRO A 618 -5.11 -18.01 -9.94
CA PRO A 618 -4.55 -17.51 -11.21
C PRO A 618 -3.09 -17.04 -11.09
N HIS A 619 -2.66 -16.69 -9.88
CA HIS A 619 -1.29 -16.37 -9.52
C HIS A 619 -1.11 -16.61 -8.02
N TYR A 620 0.14 -16.58 -7.53
CA TYR A 620 0.44 -16.68 -6.10
C TYR A 620 1.25 -15.48 -5.65
N SER A 621 0.99 -15.00 -4.44
CA SER A 621 1.76 -13.94 -3.79
C SER A 621 2.00 -14.31 -2.33
N PHE A 622 3.26 -14.28 -1.90
CA PHE A 622 3.65 -14.65 -0.54
C PHE A 622 4.42 -13.50 0.11
N PRO A 623 3.79 -12.75 1.05
CA PRO A 623 4.48 -11.70 1.79
C PRO A 623 5.71 -12.21 2.54
N LEU A 624 6.77 -11.43 2.48
CA LEU A 624 8.03 -11.67 3.18
C LEU A 624 7.99 -11.06 4.58
N TYR A 625 8.58 -11.79 5.52
CA TYR A 625 8.76 -11.36 6.90
C TYR A 625 10.23 -11.48 7.28
N VAL A 626 10.72 -10.53 8.08
CA VAL A 626 12.12 -10.48 8.52
C VAL A 626 12.26 -10.65 10.02
N GLY A 627 13.20 -11.52 10.41
CA GLY A 627 13.61 -11.77 11.79
C GLY A 627 12.56 -12.48 12.66
N ASP A 628 12.96 -12.78 13.91
CA ASP A 628 12.15 -13.53 14.88
C ASP A 628 10.80 -12.86 15.21
N LYS A 629 10.71 -11.53 15.14
CA LYS A 629 9.45 -10.79 15.39
C LYS A 629 8.49 -10.86 14.20
N GLY A 630 8.98 -11.21 13.01
CA GLY A 630 8.25 -11.27 11.75
C GLY A 630 7.53 -9.97 11.44
N ASP A 631 8.28 -8.88 11.48
CA ASP A 631 7.79 -7.61 10.95
C ASP A 631 7.58 -7.76 9.44
N ASP A 632 6.47 -7.22 8.96
CA ASP A 632 6.15 -7.17 7.54
C ASP A 632 7.25 -6.42 6.82
N PHE A 633 7.85 -7.08 5.83
CA PHE A 633 8.96 -6.56 5.08
C PHE A 633 8.54 -5.59 3.97
N GLY A 634 7.24 -5.54 3.65
CA GLY A 634 6.70 -4.70 2.57
C GLY A 634 6.99 -5.24 1.17
N PHE A 635 7.45 -6.49 1.05
CA PHE A 635 7.66 -7.18 -0.21
C PHE A 635 6.97 -8.53 -0.20
N SER A 636 6.58 -9.01 -1.38
CA SER A 636 5.99 -10.33 -1.60
C SER A 636 6.70 -11.07 -2.73
N ALA A 637 6.85 -12.38 -2.57
CA ALA A 637 7.25 -13.29 -3.65
C ALA A 637 6.04 -13.59 -4.53
N ARG A 638 6.02 -13.05 -5.76
CA ARG A 638 4.95 -13.29 -6.73
C ARG A 638 5.33 -14.33 -7.77
N LEU A 639 4.45 -15.30 -7.96
CA LEU A 639 4.52 -16.33 -9.00
C LEU A 639 3.44 -16.03 -10.05
N ASP A 640 3.88 -15.80 -11.28
CA ASP A 640 3.03 -15.72 -12.46
C ASP A 640 3.47 -16.84 -13.43
N SER A 641 2.53 -17.64 -13.95
CA SER A 641 2.83 -18.74 -14.88
C SER A 641 1.63 -19.10 -15.74
N PRO A 642 1.83 -19.45 -17.03
CA PRO A 642 0.76 -20.01 -17.86
C PRO A 642 0.17 -21.32 -17.35
N ALA A 643 0.85 -22.01 -16.42
CA ALA A 643 0.35 -23.22 -15.77
C ALA A 643 -0.74 -22.95 -14.71
N PHE A 644 -0.99 -21.69 -14.36
CA PHE A 644 -1.98 -21.32 -13.38
C PHE A 644 -3.33 -20.99 -14.04
N PRO A 645 -4.47 -21.36 -13.44
CA PRO A 645 -4.62 -22.01 -12.13
C PRO A 645 -4.31 -23.52 -12.13
N LEU A 646 -3.66 -24.00 -11.08
CA LEU A 646 -3.37 -25.43 -10.89
C LEU A 646 -4.67 -26.21 -10.59
N GLU A 647 -4.86 -27.40 -11.17
CA GLU A 647 -6.03 -28.25 -10.90
C GLU A 647 -6.00 -28.88 -9.49
N ASN A 648 -4.82 -29.34 -9.06
CA ASN A 648 -4.59 -29.96 -7.76
C ASN A 648 -3.50 -29.21 -7.00
N LYS A 649 -3.42 -29.42 -5.68
CA LYS A 649 -2.29 -28.93 -4.89
C LYS A 649 -1.00 -29.63 -5.35
N VAL A 650 0.11 -28.90 -5.43
CA VAL A 650 1.40 -29.43 -5.89
C VAL A 650 2.50 -29.10 -4.89
N ASP A 651 3.25 -30.11 -4.46
CA ASP A 651 4.43 -29.93 -3.61
C ASP A 651 5.65 -29.54 -4.46
N CYS A 652 6.30 -28.45 -4.08
CA CYS A 652 7.46 -27.88 -4.75
C CYS A 652 8.70 -27.95 -3.87
N GLU A 653 9.84 -28.22 -4.49
CA GLU A 653 11.16 -27.97 -3.93
C GLU A 653 11.55 -26.51 -4.20
N LEU A 654 12.08 -25.83 -3.19
CA LEU A 654 12.49 -24.43 -3.29
C LEU A 654 14.00 -24.33 -3.42
N ASN A 655 14.44 -23.69 -4.50
CA ASN A 655 15.85 -23.36 -4.70
C ASN A 655 16.04 -21.86 -4.50
N LEU A 656 16.63 -21.48 -3.37
CA LEU A 656 17.01 -20.10 -3.09
C LEU A 656 18.52 -19.92 -3.30
N THR A 657 18.91 -18.95 -4.12
CA THR A 657 20.31 -18.54 -4.26
C THR A 657 20.48 -17.07 -3.92
N PHE A 658 21.59 -16.73 -3.29
CA PHE A 658 22.01 -15.36 -2.99
C PHE A 658 23.28 -14.98 -3.76
N GLU A 659 23.28 -13.84 -4.44
CA GLU A 659 24.41 -13.31 -5.19
C GLU A 659 24.75 -11.89 -4.73
N TYR A 660 25.94 -11.72 -4.13
CA TYR A 660 26.34 -10.44 -3.55
C TYR A 660 26.53 -9.36 -4.62
N GLY A 661 25.91 -8.19 -4.41
CA GLY A 661 26.05 -7.03 -5.30
C GLY A 661 25.36 -7.15 -6.67
N ALA A 662 24.66 -8.26 -6.94
CA ALA A 662 23.84 -8.41 -8.16
C ALA A 662 22.61 -7.51 -8.13
N ASP A 663 22.04 -7.17 -9.29
CA ASP A 663 20.80 -6.37 -9.36
C ASP A 663 19.65 -7.05 -8.61
N ASP A 664 19.52 -8.37 -8.79
CA ASP A 664 18.62 -9.29 -8.08
C ASP A 664 19.41 -10.24 -7.16
N PRO A 665 19.72 -9.87 -5.89
CA PRO A 665 20.53 -10.70 -5.02
C PRO A 665 19.88 -12.03 -4.67
N TYR A 666 18.57 -12.05 -4.39
CA TYR A 666 17.82 -13.26 -4.08
C TYR A 666 17.11 -13.79 -5.32
N LYS A 667 17.37 -15.06 -5.67
CA LYS A 667 16.63 -15.78 -6.72
C LYS A 667 15.96 -17.00 -6.10
N LEU A 668 14.63 -16.99 -6.05
CA LEU A 668 13.81 -18.08 -5.51
C LEU A 668 13.11 -18.80 -6.67
N VAL A 669 13.30 -20.11 -6.78
CA VAL A 669 12.70 -20.95 -7.84
C VAL A 669 11.89 -22.09 -7.22
N PHE A 670 10.64 -22.24 -7.67
CA PHE A 670 9.71 -23.29 -7.29
C PHE A 670 9.78 -24.41 -8.33
N THR A 671 10.19 -25.60 -7.92
CA THR A 671 10.29 -26.78 -8.81
C THR A 671 9.29 -27.85 -8.36
N PRO A 672 8.28 -28.20 -9.16
CA PRO A 672 7.27 -29.18 -8.74
C PRO A 672 7.87 -30.59 -8.68
N ARG A 673 7.65 -31.29 -7.57
CA ARG A 673 8.21 -32.64 -7.35
C ARG A 673 7.62 -33.68 -8.30
N ASP A 674 6.35 -33.50 -8.68
CA ASP A 674 5.64 -34.35 -9.63
C ASP A 674 5.93 -33.98 -11.09
N LYS A 675 6.70 -32.92 -11.35
CA LYS A 675 7.03 -32.39 -12.67
C LYS A 675 5.78 -31.95 -13.47
N SER A 676 4.70 -31.57 -12.79
CA SER A 676 3.45 -31.12 -13.41
C SER A 676 3.59 -29.85 -14.24
N PHE A 677 4.58 -28.98 -13.94
CA PHE A 677 4.89 -27.77 -14.70
C PHE A 677 6.40 -27.45 -14.69
N PRO A 678 6.92 -26.60 -15.61
CA PRO A 678 8.32 -26.18 -15.59
C PRO A 678 8.66 -25.33 -14.35
N PRO A 679 9.90 -25.33 -13.84
CA PRO A 679 10.28 -24.52 -12.68
C PRO A 679 9.91 -23.03 -12.83
N ILE A 680 9.35 -22.44 -11.79
CA ILE A 680 8.84 -21.05 -11.80
C ILE A 680 9.73 -20.19 -10.92
N ARG A 681 10.29 -19.12 -11.49
CA ARG A 681 11.05 -18.11 -10.73
C ARG A 681 10.08 -17.11 -10.11
N ALA A 682 10.25 -16.84 -8.80
CA ALA A 682 9.52 -15.77 -8.14
C ALA A 682 10.06 -14.39 -8.55
N THR A 683 9.13 -13.44 -8.66
CA THR A 683 9.43 -12.02 -8.79
C THR A 683 9.16 -11.33 -7.47
N TRP A 684 10.09 -10.52 -6.99
CA TRP A 684 9.89 -9.73 -5.78
C TRP A 684 9.11 -8.47 -6.14
N ARG A 685 7.98 -8.24 -5.47
CA ARG A 685 7.19 -7.01 -5.66
C ARG A 685 6.97 -6.35 -4.32
N ARG A 686 6.96 -5.02 -4.30
CA ARG A 686 6.45 -4.30 -3.13
C ARG A 686 4.99 -4.70 -2.93
N THR A 687 4.62 -4.96 -1.70
CA THR A 687 3.22 -5.20 -1.34
C THR A 687 2.47 -3.89 -1.59
N GLU A 688 1.56 -3.88 -2.56
CA GLU A 688 0.77 -2.69 -2.88
C GLU A 688 -0.04 -2.26 -1.65
N GLU A 689 -0.04 -0.96 -1.37
CA GLU A 689 -0.86 -0.42 -0.30
C GLU A 689 -2.32 -0.49 -0.70
N ILE A 690 -3.07 -1.35 -0.02
CA ILE A 690 -4.52 -1.40 -0.19
C ILE A 690 -5.07 -0.14 0.49
N THR A 691 -5.53 0.80 -0.34
CA THR A 691 -6.05 2.10 0.07
C THR A 691 -7.58 2.10 0.26
N ASP A 692 -8.27 1.07 -0.26
CA ASP A 692 -9.72 0.91 -0.14
C ASP A 692 -10.11 -0.56 0.10
N ALA A 693 -9.75 -1.07 1.28
CA ALA A 693 -10.10 -2.43 1.69
C ALA A 693 -11.59 -2.55 2.05
N PRO A 694 -12.21 -3.73 1.87
CA PRO A 694 -13.61 -3.93 2.20
C PRO A 694 -13.91 -3.68 3.68
N ALA A 695 -15.14 -3.24 3.94
CA ALA A 695 -15.71 -3.06 5.27
C ALA A 695 -16.65 -4.22 5.60
N PRO A 696 -16.73 -4.65 6.87
CA PRO A 696 -17.77 -5.59 7.30
C PRO A 696 -19.18 -5.01 7.09
N GLU A 697 -20.11 -5.88 6.71
CA GLU A 697 -21.52 -5.51 6.56
C GLU A 697 -22.24 -5.43 7.91
N TYR A 698 -23.38 -4.74 7.95
CA TYR A 698 -24.34 -4.85 9.06
C TYR A 698 -25.49 -5.79 8.63
N PRO A 699 -26.03 -6.63 9.51
CA PRO A 699 -27.23 -7.41 9.20
C PRO A 699 -28.36 -6.51 8.68
N GLN A 700 -29.08 -6.94 7.65
CA GLN A 700 -30.19 -6.16 7.09
C GLN A 700 -31.24 -5.82 8.18
N PRO A 701 -31.55 -4.51 8.41
CA PRO A 701 -32.57 -4.11 9.36
C PRO A 701 -33.95 -4.64 8.98
N MET A 702 -34.76 -5.01 9.97
CA MET A 702 -36.13 -5.47 9.75
C MET A 702 -37.15 -4.34 9.91
N THR A 703 -38.16 -4.32 9.05
CA THR A 703 -39.32 -3.44 9.14
C THR A 703 -40.33 -3.94 10.17
N TRP A 704 -41.20 -3.04 10.65
CA TRP A 704 -42.31 -3.40 11.55
C TRP A 704 -43.23 -4.49 10.97
N ALA A 705 -43.48 -4.46 9.66
CA ALA A 705 -44.29 -5.47 8.98
C ALA A 705 -43.63 -6.86 8.93
N GLU A 706 -42.30 -6.91 8.80
CA GLU A 706 -41.54 -8.17 8.82
C GLU A 706 -41.52 -8.81 10.21
N LEU A 707 -41.52 -8.01 11.29
CA LEU A 707 -41.62 -8.53 12.67
C LEU A 707 -42.95 -9.21 12.95
N GLN A 708 -44.04 -8.76 12.33
CA GLN A 708 -45.36 -9.42 12.42
C GLN A 708 -45.41 -10.72 11.62
N ARG A 709 -44.45 -10.93 10.70
CA ARG A 709 -44.35 -12.10 9.82
C ARG A 709 -42.98 -12.76 9.95
N PHE A 710 -42.43 -12.80 11.15
CA PHE A 710 -41.08 -13.30 11.40
C PHE A 710 -40.99 -14.81 11.07
N PRO A 711 -40.05 -15.26 10.23
CA PRO A 711 -39.96 -16.66 9.82
C PRO A 711 -39.52 -17.55 10.99
N LYS A 712 -40.18 -18.71 11.17
CA LYS A 712 -39.74 -19.72 12.14
C LYS A 712 -38.62 -20.56 11.53
N GLN A 713 -37.60 -20.88 12.33
CA GLN A 713 -36.56 -21.82 11.92
C GLN A 713 -37.20 -23.16 11.50
N ASP A 714 -36.79 -23.66 10.34
CA ASP A 714 -37.20 -24.95 9.77
C ASP A 714 -38.72 -25.09 9.50
N SER A 715 -39.43 -23.98 9.26
CA SER A 715 -40.86 -24.00 8.93
C SER A 715 -41.27 -22.89 7.97
N ASN A 716 -42.23 -23.17 7.07
CA ASN A 716 -42.90 -22.14 6.25
C ASN A 716 -43.89 -21.28 7.04
N LYS A 717 -43.97 -21.45 8.37
CA LYS A 717 -44.86 -20.67 9.24
C LYS A 717 -44.13 -19.44 9.79
N THR A 718 -44.85 -18.34 9.90
CA THR A 718 -44.36 -17.12 10.54
C THR A 718 -44.88 -17.00 11.98
N SER A 719 -44.27 -16.11 12.76
CA SER A 719 -44.73 -15.65 14.07
C SER A 719 -44.84 -14.14 14.09
N ASP A 720 -45.89 -13.64 14.73
CA ASP A 720 -46.00 -12.22 15.05
C ASP A 720 -45.22 -11.95 16.34
N LEU A 721 -44.08 -11.27 16.23
CA LEU A 721 -43.24 -10.95 17.38
C LEU A 721 -43.90 -9.90 18.30
N LEU A 722 -44.76 -9.03 17.77
CA LEU A 722 -45.43 -7.99 18.55
C LEU A 722 -46.46 -8.63 19.49
N ASP A 723 -47.33 -9.48 18.94
CA ASP A 723 -48.29 -10.27 19.71
C ASP A 723 -47.58 -11.21 20.70
N TRP A 724 -46.41 -11.76 20.33
CA TRP A 724 -45.61 -12.56 21.27
C TRP A 724 -45.15 -11.71 22.46
N VAL A 725 -44.55 -10.53 22.25
CA VAL A 725 -44.14 -9.65 23.36
C VAL A 725 -45.33 -9.34 24.27
N GLU A 726 -46.46 -8.93 23.70
CA GLU A 726 -47.67 -8.59 24.46
C GLU A 726 -48.15 -9.74 25.36
N ARG A 727 -48.33 -10.94 24.79
CA ARG A 727 -48.79 -12.13 25.54
C ARG A 727 -47.76 -12.60 26.57
N ALA A 728 -46.47 -12.49 26.25
CA ALA A 728 -45.41 -12.91 27.15
C ALA A 728 -45.29 -11.98 28.37
N ILE A 729 -45.51 -10.67 28.20
CA ILE A 729 -45.57 -9.72 29.32
C ILE A 729 -46.87 -9.92 30.12
N GLU A 730 -48.02 -10.13 29.49
CA GLU A 730 -49.26 -10.47 30.21
C GLU A 730 -49.13 -11.73 31.05
N GLN A 731 -48.38 -12.72 30.56
CA GLN A 731 -48.13 -13.93 31.30
C GLN A 731 -47.32 -13.69 32.59
N LEU A 732 -46.51 -12.62 32.66
CA LEU A 732 -45.78 -12.27 33.88
C LEU A 732 -46.71 -12.01 35.05
N ASP A 733 -47.86 -11.38 34.83
CA ASP A 733 -48.85 -11.14 35.88
C ASP A 733 -49.32 -12.46 36.52
N ARG A 734 -49.57 -13.48 35.70
CA ARG A 734 -49.91 -14.84 36.16
C ARG A 734 -48.74 -15.56 36.80
N ASP A 735 -47.51 -15.20 36.45
CA ASP A 735 -46.31 -15.79 37.02
C ASP A 735 -46.02 -15.19 38.40
N PHE A 736 -46.31 -13.90 38.62
CA PHE A 736 -46.09 -13.19 39.88
C PHE A 736 -47.26 -13.31 40.88
N TYR A 737 -48.50 -13.21 40.42
CA TYR A 737 -49.66 -13.12 41.29
C TYR A 737 -50.53 -14.37 41.25
N ILE A 738 -51.10 -14.70 42.42
CA ILE A 738 -52.23 -15.61 42.52
C ILE A 738 -53.48 -14.74 42.44
N ARG A 739 -54.19 -14.81 41.30
CA ARG A 739 -55.49 -14.16 41.11
C ARG A 739 -56.61 -15.16 41.39
N PRO A 740 -57.39 -14.98 42.47
CA PRO A 740 -58.47 -15.91 42.81
C PRO A 740 -59.59 -15.89 41.77
N LYS A 741 -60.23 -17.04 41.53
CA LYS A 741 -61.39 -17.09 40.63
C LYS A 741 -62.59 -16.41 41.29
N GLN A 742 -63.51 -15.92 40.48
CA GLN A 742 -64.75 -15.35 40.98
C GLN A 742 -65.52 -16.39 41.79
N ARG A 743 -65.86 -16.04 43.03
CA ARG A 743 -66.57 -16.91 43.96
C ARG A 743 -68.06 -16.65 43.86
N THR A 744 -68.85 -17.71 43.98
CA THR A 744 -70.31 -17.65 44.11
C THR A 744 -70.69 -17.96 45.56
N THR A 745 -71.82 -17.42 46.02
CA THR A 745 -72.43 -17.81 47.30
C THR A 745 -73.55 -18.82 47.07
N GLY A 746 -73.64 -19.79 47.97
CA GLY A 746 -74.68 -20.80 47.96
C GLY A 746 -75.06 -21.21 49.38
N THR A 747 -76.15 -21.94 49.51
CA THR A 747 -76.66 -22.42 50.79
C THR A 747 -76.59 -23.94 50.81
N VAL A 748 -75.99 -24.51 51.85
CA VAL A 748 -75.92 -25.96 52.04
C VAL A 748 -77.35 -26.50 52.15
N ASN A 749 -77.78 -27.35 51.20
CA ASN A 749 -79.17 -27.79 51.07
C ASN A 749 -79.39 -29.25 51.53
N ARG A 750 -78.34 -29.91 52.01
CA ARG A 750 -78.39 -31.27 52.57
C ARG A 750 -77.47 -31.38 53.79
N LYS A 751 -77.78 -32.32 54.69
CA LYS A 751 -76.84 -32.73 55.75
C LYS A 751 -75.61 -33.39 55.15
N TRP A 752 -74.48 -33.32 55.85
CA TRP A 752 -73.26 -34.03 55.47
C TRP A 752 -73.51 -35.54 55.41
N LEU A 753 -73.05 -36.15 54.33
CA LEU A 753 -73.10 -37.57 54.06
C LEU A 753 -71.68 -38.13 53.97
N THR A 754 -71.52 -39.39 54.33
CA THR A 754 -70.22 -40.08 54.24
C THR A 754 -70.16 -40.87 52.92
N ASP A 755 -69.06 -40.71 52.19
CA ASP A 755 -68.81 -41.45 50.95
C ASP A 755 -68.27 -42.87 51.22
N LYS A 756 -67.99 -43.61 50.14
CA LYS A 756 -67.53 -45.01 50.21
C LYS A 756 -66.13 -45.20 50.81
N ILE A 757 -65.36 -44.13 50.99
CA ILE A 757 -63.99 -44.15 51.52
C ILE A 757 -63.87 -43.40 52.86
N GLY A 758 -64.99 -43.01 53.46
CA GLY A 758 -65.06 -42.35 54.77
C GLY A 758 -64.94 -40.82 54.72
N GLY A 759 -64.89 -40.21 53.53
CA GLY A 759 -64.90 -38.77 53.35
C GLY A 759 -66.29 -38.16 53.50
N GLN A 760 -66.39 -36.95 54.04
CA GLN A 760 -67.66 -36.23 54.18
C GLN A 760 -67.93 -35.34 52.96
N PHE A 761 -69.17 -35.35 52.48
CA PHE A 761 -69.63 -34.48 51.39
C PHE A 761 -71.05 -33.95 51.64
N THR A 762 -71.39 -32.85 50.98
CA THR A 762 -72.74 -32.28 50.97
C THR A 762 -73.06 -31.68 49.60
N PHE A 763 -74.25 -31.10 49.48
CA PHE A 763 -74.66 -30.32 48.33
C PHE A 763 -75.10 -28.92 48.77
N ALA A 764 -74.90 -27.94 47.89
CA ALA A 764 -75.37 -26.58 48.06
C ALA A 764 -76.15 -26.12 46.83
N THR A 765 -77.18 -25.30 47.03
CA THR A 765 -77.81 -24.54 45.93
C THR A 765 -77.15 -23.18 45.82
N CYS A 766 -77.05 -22.65 44.61
CA CYS A 766 -76.58 -21.29 44.39
C CYS A 766 -77.35 -20.63 43.25
N LYS A 767 -77.22 -19.32 43.08
CA LYS A 767 -77.91 -18.60 42.00
C LYS A 767 -77.27 -18.77 40.62
N SER A 768 -76.06 -19.33 40.57
CA SER A 768 -75.29 -19.48 39.33
C SER A 768 -75.62 -20.74 38.54
N THR A 769 -76.38 -21.67 39.12
CA THR A 769 -76.86 -22.90 38.46
C THR A 769 -78.10 -23.43 39.19
N ASP A 770 -79.05 -24.00 38.44
CA ASP A 770 -80.24 -24.67 39.02
C ASP A 770 -79.92 -26.09 39.53
N GLU A 771 -78.73 -26.61 39.22
CA GLU A 771 -78.25 -27.92 39.67
C GLU A 771 -77.59 -27.85 41.05
N SER A 772 -77.64 -28.95 41.80
CA SER A 772 -76.99 -29.03 43.11
C SER A 772 -75.47 -29.08 42.99
N VAL A 773 -74.77 -28.20 43.72
CA VAL A 773 -73.31 -28.10 43.73
C VAL A 773 -72.73 -29.07 44.76
N PHE A 774 -71.96 -30.05 44.30
CA PHE A 774 -71.27 -31.01 45.16
C PHE A 774 -70.12 -30.35 45.94
N ILE A 775 -70.04 -30.59 47.25
CA ILE A 775 -68.98 -30.07 48.11
C ILE A 775 -68.38 -31.20 48.93
N HIS A 776 -67.07 -31.36 48.84
CA HIS A 776 -66.32 -32.35 49.60
C HIS A 776 -65.60 -31.69 50.79
N GLN A 777 -65.35 -32.44 51.86
CA GLN A 777 -64.62 -31.94 53.05
C GLN A 777 -63.22 -31.39 52.72
N ASN A 778 -62.56 -31.91 51.67
CA ASN A 778 -61.25 -31.43 51.23
C ASN A 778 -61.33 -30.19 50.34
N SER A 779 -62.54 -29.71 50.02
CA SER A 779 -62.74 -28.52 49.21
C SER A 779 -62.67 -27.23 50.01
N PHE A 780 -62.58 -27.24 51.34
CA PHE A 780 -62.53 -26.02 52.15
C PHE A 780 -61.17 -25.32 52.07
N VAL A 781 -61.16 -24.00 52.28
CA VAL A 781 -59.89 -23.26 52.44
C VAL A 781 -59.19 -23.71 53.72
N HIS A 782 -57.86 -23.64 53.71
CA HIS A 782 -57.03 -24.03 54.85
C HIS A 782 -57.48 -23.22 56.07
N GLU A 783 -57.70 -23.89 57.21
CA GLU A 783 -58.27 -23.38 58.49
C GLU A 783 -59.79 -23.57 58.71
N LEU A 784 -60.56 -23.98 57.70
CA LEU A 784 -61.99 -24.26 57.87
C LEU A 784 -62.30 -25.75 57.77
N SER A 785 -63.18 -26.24 58.65
CA SER A 785 -63.65 -27.62 58.66
C SER A 785 -65.06 -27.71 58.09
N TYR A 786 -65.37 -28.82 57.42
CA TYR A 786 -66.73 -29.11 56.98
C TYR A 786 -67.73 -29.12 58.16
N ALA A 787 -67.26 -29.42 59.37
CA ALA A 787 -68.06 -29.42 60.59
C ALA A 787 -68.59 -28.03 60.99
N ASP A 788 -67.97 -26.96 60.48
CA ASP A 788 -68.34 -25.57 60.79
C ASP A 788 -69.59 -25.11 60.01
N PHE A 789 -70.07 -25.91 59.07
CA PHE A 789 -71.17 -25.56 58.15
C PHE A 789 -72.27 -26.62 58.19
N THR A 790 -73.43 -26.30 58.74
CA THR A 790 -74.58 -27.20 58.78
C THR A 790 -75.53 -26.97 57.60
N GLU A 791 -76.52 -27.86 57.43
CA GLU A 791 -77.64 -27.62 56.52
C GLU A 791 -78.30 -26.26 56.82
N GLY A 792 -78.54 -25.46 55.77
CA GLY A 792 -78.99 -24.07 55.85
C GLY A 792 -77.87 -23.02 55.98
N ALA A 793 -76.61 -23.41 56.20
CA ALA A 793 -75.50 -22.47 56.26
C ALA A 793 -75.19 -21.86 54.89
N GLU A 794 -74.96 -20.54 54.86
CA GLU A 794 -74.42 -19.88 53.68
C GLU A 794 -72.92 -20.09 53.59
N ILE A 795 -72.46 -20.36 52.37
CA ILE A 795 -71.06 -20.59 52.04
C ILE A 795 -70.71 -19.85 50.76
N SER A 796 -69.43 -19.52 50.62
CA SER A 796 -68.84 -19.01 49.38
C SER A 796 -67.90 -20.07 48.82
N PHE A 797 -67.85 -20.24 47.50
CA PHE A 797 -66.96 -21.20 46.84
C PHE A 797 -66.66 -20.82 45.39
N GLU A 798 -65.57 -21.34 44.84
CA GLU A 798 -65.30 -21.34 43.40
C GLU A 798 -66.15 -22.43 42.74
N LEU A 799 -67.09 -22.05 41.88
CA LEU A 799 -67.94 -22.99 41.15
C LEU A 799 -67.15 -23.61 39.99
N GLN A 800 -67.09 -24.94 39.93
CA GLN A 800 -66.54 -25.68 38.81
C GLN A 800 -67.60 -26.55 38.16
N GLU A 801 -67.71 -26.47 36.84
CA GLU A 801 -68.55 -27.35 36.03
C GLU A 801 -67.67 -28.40 35.33
N ARG A 802 -68.12 -29.67 35.36
CA ARG A 802 -67.55 -30.74 34.55
C ARG A 802 -68.64 -31.73 34.16
N ASP A 803 -68.81 -31.95 32.86
CA ASP A 803 -69.80 -32.89 32.29
C ASP A 803 -71.23 -32.68 32.82
N GLY A 804 -71.67 -31.42 32.91
CA GLY A 804 -72.99 -31.04 33.41
C GLY A 804 -73.19 -31.18 34.93
N LYS A 805 -72.14 -31.51 35.69
CA LYS A 805 -72.15 -31.56 37.16
C LYS A 805 -71.34 -30.42 37.75
N PHE A 806 -71.84 -29.87 38.84
CA PHE A 806 -71.22 -28.73 39.51
C PHE A 806 -70.57 -29.15 40.82
N SER A 807 -69.37 -28.62 41.08
CA SER A 807 -68.64 -28.82 42.34
C SER A 807 -68.09 -27.50 42.89
N GLY A 808 -68.13 -27.35 44.20
CA GLY A 808 -67.60 -26.20 44.92
C GLY A 808 -66.18 -26.47 45.40
N TRP A 809 -65.26 -25.59 45.06
CA TRP A 809 -63.85 -25.63 45.46
C TRP A 809 -63.49 -24.40 46.30
N LYS A 810 -62.47 -24.55 47.17
CA LYS A 810 -62.07 -23.53 48.16
C LYS A 810 -63.26 -22.98 48.95
N VAL A 811 -64.13 -23.83 49.47
CA VAL A 811 -65.33 -23.46 50.20
C VAL A 811 -64.97 -22.73 51.50
N ALA A 812 -65.70 -21.68 51.81
CA ALA A 812 -65.49 -20.84 52.99
C ALA A 812 -66.80 -20.17 53.42
N GLY A 813 -66.77 -19.38 54.51
CA GLY A 813 -67.93 -18.59 54.95
C GLY A 813 -68.40 -17.55 53.91
N PRO A 814 -69.62 -17.01 54.05
CA PRO A 814 -70.28 -16.22 53.01
C PRO A 814 -69.62 -14.84 52.77
N ARG A 815 -68.85 -14.35 53.75
CA ARG A 815 -68.08 -13.09 53.67
C ARG A 815 -66.62 -13.30 53.29
N TYR A 816 -66.17 -14.54 53.09
CA TYR A 816 -64.80 -14.84 52.73
C TYR A 816 -64.48 -14.29 51.34
N LYS A 817 -63.41 -13.51 51.24
CA LYS A 817 -62.86 -13.02 49.98
C LYS A 817 -61.43 -13.54 49.87
N ASP A 818 -61.11 -14.15 48.73
CA ASP A 818 -59.72 -14.33 48.38
C ASP A 818 -59.22 -13.02 47.76
N GLU A 819 -58.08 -12.53 48.24
CA GLU A 819 -57.44 -11.34 47.69
C GLU A 819 -56.32 -11.72 46.70
N VAL A 820 -56.03 -10.84 45.76
CA VAL A 820 -54.88 -10.99 44.88
C VAL A 820 -53.62 -10.87 45.75
N ARG A 821 -52.78 -11.90 45.74
CA ARG A 821 -51.53 -11.92 46.50
C ARG A 821 -50.35 -12.36 45.65
N LEU A 822 -49.17 -11.87 45.98
CA LEU A 822 -47.92 -12.30 45.34
C LEU A 822 -47.64 -13.78 45.67
N LYS A 823 -47.05 -14.52 44.73
CA LYS A 823 -46.52 -15.86 45.01
C LYS A 823 -45.29 -15.76 45.92
N ASN A 824 -45.08 -16.78 46.74
CA ASN A 824 -43.85 -16.93 47.50
C ASN A 824 -42.76 -17.49 46.59
N PHE A 825 -41.61 -16.83 46.55
CA PHE A 825 -40.45 -17.24 45.77
C PHE A 825 -39.36 -17.76 46.69
N ASP A 826 -39.04 -19.04 46.58
CA ASP A 826 -37.79 -19.62 47.05
C ASP A 826 -36.69 -19.51 45.97
N GLU A 827 -35.47 -19.97 46.28
CA GLU A 827 -34.32 -19.86 45.38
C GLU A 827 -34.52 -20.63 44.06
N GLU A 828 -35.15 -21.81 44.12
CA GLU A 828 -35.38 -22.66 42.94
C GLU A 828 -36.47 -22.09 42.03
N SER A 829 -37.60 -21.66 42.61
CA SER A 829 -38.69 -21.01 41.87
C SER A 829 -38.25 -19.67 41.26
N ALA A 830 -37.41 -18.89 41.95
CA ALA A 830 -36.80 -17.68 41.39
C ALA A 830 -35.90 -18.00 40.19
N LYS A 831 -35.04 -19.02 40.30
CA LYS A 831 -34.16 -19.46 39.20
C LYS A 831 -34.95 -19.96 37.99
N ASN A 832 -36.00 -20.75 38.22
CA ASN A 832 -36.89 -21.24 37.17
C ASN A 832 -37.65 -20.10 36.48
N LEU A 833 -38.06 -19.08 37.25
CA LEU A 833 -38.69 -17.89 36.69
C LEU A 833 -37.72 -17.07 35.84
N VAL A 834 -36.48 -16.88 36.29
CA VAL A 834 -35.41 -16.24 35.49
C VAL A 834 -35.21 -16.97 34.15
N ALA A 835 -35.07 -18.30 34.18
CA ALA A 835 -34.93 -19.11 32.96
C ALA A 835 -36.15 -18.97 32.04
N SER A 836 -37.36 -18.96 32.61
CA SER A 836 -38.61 -18.76 31.89
C SER A 836 -38.74 -17.37 31.25
N ILE A 837 -38.32 -16.30 31.94
CA ILE A 837 -38.26 -14.93 31.40
C ILE A 837 -37.29 -14.87 30.22
N ARG A 838 -36.05 -15.37 30.41
CA ARG A 838 -35.04 -15.41 29.35
C ARG A 838 -35.55 -16.13 28.10
N LYS A 839 -36.13 -17.31 28.28
CA LYS A 839 -36.64 -18.13 27.18
C LYS A 839 -37.81 -17.48 26.42
N ARG A 840 -38.74 -16.81 27.12
CA ARG A 840 -39.96 -16.27 26.49
C ARG A 840 -39.83 -14.84 26.00
N LEU A 841 -39.02 -14.01 26.65
CA LEU A 841 -39.01 -12.55 26.42
C LEU A 841 -37.73 -12.02 25.77
N TYR A 842 -36.56 -12.63 26.00
CA TYR A 842 -35.30 -12.05 25.47
C TYR A 842 -35.33 -11.94 23.96
N PHE A 843 -35.56 -13.04 23.25
CA PHE A 843 -35.56 -13.04 21.79
C PHE A 843 -36.55 -12.02 21.19
N PRO A 844 -37.86 -12.07 21.50
CA PRO A 844 -38.81 -11.15 20.86
C PRO A 844 -38.58 -9.69 21.28
N VAL A 845 -38.28 -9.38 22.54
CA VAL A 845 -38.02 -7.99 22.98
C VAL A 845 -36.75 -7.44 22.33
N ILE A 846 -35.67 -8.22 22.31
CA ILE A 846 -34.42 -7.81 21.69
C ILE A 846 -34.60 -7.56 20.18
N GLN A 847 -35.38 -8.39 19.49
CA GLN A 847 -35.64 -8.20 18.06
C GLN A 847 -36.56 -7.00 17.79
N VAL A 848 -37.58 -6.73 18.61
CA VAL A 848 -38.57 -5.66 18.41
C VAL A 848 -37.99 -4.25 18.63
N TRP A 849 -37.01 -4.09 19.51
CA TRP A 849 -36.28 -2.82 19.73
C TRP A 849 -34.86 -2.84 19.16
N ARG A 850 -34.63 -3.63 18.11
CA ARG A 850 -33.36 -3.56 17.35
C ARG A 850 -33.42 -2.42 16.33
N ASP A 851 -32.26 -1.99 15.85
CA ASP A 851 -32.11 -1.01 14.77
C ASP A 851 -32.70 0.36 15.14
N GLY A 852 -32.69 0.68 16.45
CA GLY A 852 -33.20 1.94 16.98
C GLY A 852 -34.72 2.09 16.91
N ARG A 853 -35.48 1.03 16.61
CA ARG A 853 -36.95 1.06 16.50
C ARG A 853 -37.62 1.52 17.78
N SER A 854 -38.62 2.38 17.65
CA SER A 854 -39.37 2.96 18.76
C SER A 854 -40.87 2.80 18.57
N THR A 855 -41.58 2.62 19.68
CA THR A 855 -43.05 2.66 19.73
C THR A 855 -43.61 4.01 19.28
N GLY A 856 -42.79 5.07 19.23
CA GLY A 856 -43.12 6.36 18.63
C GLY A 856 -42.93 6.46 17.11
N ASP A 857 -42.39 5.43 16.45
CA ASP A 857 -42.19 5.43 15.01
C ASP A 857 -43.54 5.48 14.26
N ARG A 858 -43.58 6.22 13.14
CA ARG A 858 -44.80 6.36 12.32
C ARG A 858 -45.34 5.01 11.82
N GLU A 859 -44.45 4.05 11.57
CA GLU A 859 -44.78 2.72 11.04
C GLU A 859 -45.14 1.71 12.13
N CYS A 860 -44.92 2.05 13.41
CA CYS A 860 -45.29 1.20 14.53
C CYS A 860 -46.84 1.07 14.61
N PRO A 861 -47.40 -0.16 14.71
CA PRO A 861 -48.83 -0.34 14.90
C PRO A 861 -49.32 0.38 16.17
N LYS A 862 -50.26 1.32 16.02
CA LYS A 862 -50.77 2.15 17.13
C LYS A 862 -51.30 1.31 18.30
N GLY A 863 -51.98 0.20 17.99
CA GLY A 863 -52.47 -0.73 19.00
C GLY A 863 -51.35 -1.29 19.88
N PHE A 864 -50.22 -1.69 19.29
CA PHE A 864 -49.04 -2.19 20.00
C PHE A 864 -48.35 -1.08 20.82
N ALA A 865 -48.23 0.13 20.28
CA ALA A 865 -47.64 1.26 20.99
C ALA A 865 -48.41 1.63 22.27
N ASP A 866 -49.74 1.74 22.18
CA ASP A 866 -50.62 2.03 23.33
C ASP A 866 -50.53 0.90 24.37
N ALA A 867 -50.52 -0.35 23.90
CA ALA A 867 -50.33 -1.56 24.70
C ALA A 867 -49.01 -1.54 25.49
N MET A 868 -47.90 -1.18 24.83
CA MET A 868 -46.57 -1.18 25.43
C MET A 868 -46.40 -0.06 26.45
N LYS A 869 -47.09 1.08 26.29
CA LYS A 869 -47.11 2.13 27.31
C LYS A 869 -47.68 1.62 28.63
N ALA A 870 -48.86 1.01 28.61
CA ALA A 870 -49.49 0.45 29.80
C ALA A 870 -48.66 -0.69 30.43
N ARG A 871 -48.07 -1.54 29.59
CA ARG A 871 -47.21 -2.64 30.05
C ARG A 871 -45.88 -2.15 30.63
N GLY A 872 -45.32 -1.06 30.11
CA GLY A 872 -44.14 -0.40 30.68
C GLY A 872 -44.39 0.07 32.11
N GLU A 873 -45.53 0.70 32.37
CA GLU A 873 -45.95 1.11 33.72
C GLU A 873 -46.10 -0.11 34.66
N HIS A 874 -46.65 -1.22 34.16
CA HIS A 874 -46.74 -2.47 34.92
C HIS A 874 -45.36 -3.05 35.27
N LEU A 875 -44.41 -3.08 34.34
CA LEU A 875 -43.04 -3.56 34.61
C LEU A 875 -42.33 -2.71 35.67
N VAL A 876 -42.54 -1.39 35.66
CA VAL A 876 -42.02 -0.48 36.70
C VAL A 876 -42.66 -0.79 38.05
N ALA A 877 -43.97 -1.06 38.10
CA ALA A 877 -44.65 -1.45 39.33
C ALA A 877 -44.06 -2.73 39.94
N LEU A 878 -43.76 -3.75 39.12
CA LEU A 878 -43.11 -4.99 39.56
C LEU A 878 -41.73 -4.76 40.19
N LEU A 879 -40.96 -3.76 39.73
CA LEU A 879 -39.66 -3.46 40.35
C LEU A 879 -39.80 -2.93 41.79
N ASN A 880 -40.92 -2.28 42.11
CA ASN A 880 -41.19 -1.73 43.43
C ASN A 880 -41.77 -2.77 44.41
N GLU A 881 -42.17 -3.95 43.93
CA GLU A 881 -42.69 -5.03 44.77
C GLU A 881 -41.58 -5.66 45.62
N SER A 882 -41.69 -5.57 46.94
CA SER A 882 -40.65 -6.02 47.89
C SER A 882 -40.49 -7.55 47.91
N GLY A 883 -41.56 -8.29 47.60
CA GLY A 883 -41.55 -9.76 47.59
C GLY A 883 -40.96 -10.40 46.32
N ILE A 884 -40.59 -9.62 45.30
CA ILE A 884 -39.96 -10.14 44.08
C ILE A 884 -38.43 -10.22 44.27
N PRO A 885 -37.80 -11.39 44.02
CA PRO A 885 -36.35 -11.56 44.15
C PRO A 885 -35.54 -10.62 43.25
N GLU A 886 -34.40 -10.12 43.73
CA GLU A 886 -33.55 -9.18 42.99
C GLU A 886 -33.02 -9.75 41.67
N GLN A 887 -32.75 -11.06 41.62
CA GLN A 887 -32.33 -11.74 40.37
C GLN A 887 -33.41 -11.63 39.29
N VAL A 888 -34.69 -11.69 39.65
CA VAL A 888 -35.82 -11.53 38.71
C VAL A 888 -35.98 -10.06 38.31
N LYS A 889 -35.81 -9.12 39.26
CA LYS A 889 -35.81 -7.69 38.97
C LYS A 889 -34.72 -7.29 37.98
N ASN A 890 -33.55 -7.90 38.05
CA ASN A 890 -32.47 -7.68 37.08
C ASN A 890 -32.86 -8.07 35.65
N GLU A 891 -33.61 -9.16 35.47
CA GLU A 891 -34.11 -9.56 34.15
C GLU A 891 -35.15 -8.55 33.62
N ILE A 892 -36.05 -8.06 34.48
CA ILE A 892 -37.02 -7.01 34.11
C ILE A 892 -36.30 -5.72 33.71
N ARG A 893 -35.28 -5.30 34.46
CA ARG A 893 -34.45 -4.12 34.12
C ARG A 893 -33.74 -4.30 32.78
N PHE A 894 -33.19 -5.48 32.50
CA PHE A 894 -32.56 -5.76 31.21
C PHE A 894 -33.56 -5.68 30.05
N LEU A 895 -34.77 -6.23 30.21
CA LEU A 895 -35.82 -6.11 29.18
C LEU A 895 -36.19 -4.66 28.90
N MET A 896 -36.33 -3.83 29.94
CA MET A 896 -36.59 -2.39 29.77
C MET A 896 -35.40 -1.66 29.15
N ALA A 897 -34.16 -2.05 29.48
CA ALA A 897 -32.97 -1.49 28.85
C ALA A 897 -32.90 -1.79 27.35
N CYS A 898 -33.40 -2.96 26.91
CA CYS A 898 -33.53 -3.29 25.49
C CYS A 898 -34.44 -2.33 24.73
N MET A 899 -35.37 -1.65 25.41
CA MET A 899 -36.30 -0.67 24.80
C MET A 899 -35.65 0.70 24.52
N HIS A 900 -34.41 0.92 24.98
CA HIS A 900 -33.59 2.12 24.75
C HIS A 900 -34.36 3.45 24.96
N LYS A 901 -34.78 4.12 23.89
CA LYS A 901 -35.44 5.43 23.94
C LYS A 901 -36.88 5.37 24.47
N ASP A 902 -37.47 4.18 24.44
CA ASP A 902 -38.78 3.88 25.02
C ASP A 902 -38.67 3.36 26.47
N ALA A 903 -37.46 3.27 27.02
CA ALA A 903 -37.26 2.80 28.39
C ALA A 903 -37.93 3.76 29.39
N PRO A 904 -38.65 3.25 30.41
CA PRO A 904 -39.24 4.10 31.45
C PRO A 904 -38.16 4.87 32.23
N GLU A 905 -38.53 6.05 32.75
CA GLU A 905 -37.62 6.95 33.48
C GLU A 905 -36.86 6.27 34.64
N ASN A 906 -37.51 5.37 35.38
CA ASN A 906 -36.85 4.60 36.45
C ASN A 906 -35.70 3.73 35.92
N CYS A 907 -35.86 3.13 34.74
CA CYS A 907 -34.83 2.35 34.08
C CYS A 907 -33.69 3.26 33.61
N VAL A 908 -34.02 4.42 33.02
CA VAL A 908 -33.02 5.41 32.58
C VAL A 908 -32.15 5.85 33.75
N GLN A 909 -32.75 6.24 34.88
CA GLN A 909 -32.03 6.63 36.10
C GLN A 909 -31.15 5.49 36.66
N TRP A 910 -31.62 4.24 36.57
CA TRP A 910 -30.84 3.07 36.96
C TRP A 910 -29.64 2.83 36.04
N ILE A 911 -29.77 3.08 34.72
CA ILE A 911 -28.69 2.95 33.75
C ILE A 911 -27.66 4.07 33.92
N THR A 912 -28.10 5.33 33.97
CA THR A 912 -27.20 6.49 34.08
C THR A 912 -26.46 6.48 35.42
N GLY A 913 -27.15 6.21 36.53
CA GLY A 913 -26.53 6.14 37.85
C GLY A 913 -25.45 5.06 37.99
N GLN A 914 -25.53 3.96 37.22
CA GLN A 914 -24.49 2.94 37.20
C GLN A 914 -23.20 3.40 36.52
N VAL A 915 -23.31 4.15 35.42
CA VAL A 915 -22.15 4.66 34.68
C VAL A 915 -21.52 5.83 35.40
N GLU A 916 -22.32 6.78 35.90
CA GLU A 916 -21.84 7.89 36.73
C GLU A 916 -21.15 7.41 38.01
N GLY A 917 -21.68 6.36 38.63
CA GLY A 917 -21.11 5.74 39.83
C GLY A 917 -19.93 4.78 39.58
N GLN A 918 -19.52 4.58 38.32
CA GLN A 918 -18.44 3.66 37.88
C GLN A 918 -18.57 2.22 38.44
N LYS A 919 -19.80 1.77 38.71
CA LYS A 919 -20.09 0.43 39.24
C LYS A 919 -21.21 -0.19 38.42
N ILE A 920 -20.85 -0.63 37.22
CA ILE A 920 -21.81 -1.20 36.27
C ILE A 920 -22.06 -2.66 36.64
N ARG A 921 -23.32 -2.99 36.98
CA ARG A 921 -23.70 -4.35 37.39
C ARG A 921 -23.99 -5.25 36.18
N ASP A 922 -24.55 -4.70 35.11
CA ASP A 922 -24.77 -5.42 33.85
C ASP A 922 -24.35 -4.57 32.64
N LEU A 923 -23.16 -4.89 32.12
CA LEU A 923 -22.59 -4.24 30.92
C LEU A 923 -23.51 -4.35 29.70
N ARG A 924 -24.27 -5.45 29.60
CA ARG A 924 -25.18 -5.68 28.47
C ARG A 924 -26.33 -4.71 28.52
N ALA A 925 -26.94 -4.52 29.70
CA ALA A 925 -28.06 -3.60 29.86
C ALA A 925 -27.68 -2.18 29.40
N VAL A 926 -26.50 -1.69 29.79
CA VAL A 926 -25.99 -0.38 29.36
C VAL A 926 -25.76 -0.35 27.84
N GLY A 927 -25.15 -1.39 27.26
CA GLY A 927 -24.91 -1.46 25.81
C GLY A 927 -26.19 -1.48 24.98
N PHE A 928 -27.23 -2.15 25.45
CA PHE A 928 -28.53 -2.19 24.78
C PHE A 928 -29.28 -0.86 24.90
N ALA A 929 -29.19 -0.20 26.05
CA ALA A 929 -29.86 1.07 26.31
C ALA A 929 -29.36 2.22 25.43
N LEU A 930 -28.13 2.16 24.93
CA LEU A 930 -27.56 3.18 24.04
C LEU A 930 -28.37 3.35 22.74
N GLY A 931 -28.97 2.27 22.22
CA GLY A 931 -29.84 2.32 21.03
C GLY A 931 -29.21 3.06 19.84
N ASP A 932 -29.95 4.02 19.29
CA ASP A 932 -29.51 4.90 18.19
C ASP A 932 -28.85 6.22 18.68
N VAL A 933 -28.70 6.37 20.00
CA VAL A 933 -28.12 7.56 20.65
C VAL A 933 -28.90 8.86 20.32
N SER A 934 -30.21 8.74 20.14
CA SER A 934 -31.08 9.88 19.78
C SER A 934 -31.40 10.78 20.98
N GLN A 935 -31.55 10.21 22.17
CA GLN A 935 -31.93 10.94 23.39
C GLN A 935 -30.73 11.61 24.07
N GLN A 936 -30.96 12.72 24.78
CA GLN A 936 -29.88 13.45 25.46
C GLN A 936 -29.14 12.58 26.48
N TRP A 937 -29.87 11.82 27.30
CA TRP A 937 -29.25 10.91 28.28
C TRP A 937 -28.40 9.81 27.61
N GLN A 938 -28.76 9.36 26.40
CA GLN A 938 -27.95 8.40 25.63
C GLN A 938 -26.68 9.05 25.08
N LYS A 939 -26.76 10.30 24.63
CA LYS A 939 -25.59 11.08 24.18
C LYS A 939 -24.62 11.32 25.32
N ASP A 940 -25.14 11.67 26.50
CA ASP A 940 -24.34 11.91 27.71
C ASP A 940 -23.66 10.61 28.16
N LEU A 941 -24.42 9.49 28.17
CA LEU A 941 -23.92 8.15 28.47
C LEU A 941 -22.79 7.74 27.52
N LEU A 942 -22.98 7.87 26.21
CA LEU A 942 -21.96 7.56 25.21
C LEU A 942 -20.72 8.45 25.42
N SER A 943 -20.91 9.75 25.66
CA SER A 943 -19.83 10.71 25.89
C SER A 943 -18.98 10.33 27.09
N GLN A 944 -19.59 9.88 28.19
CA GLN A 944 -18.86 9.39 29.36
C GLN A 944 -18.06 8.12 29.06
N LEU A 945 -18.64 7.17 28.31
CA LEU A 945 -17.98 5.91 27.96
C LEU A 945 -16.77 6.10 27.04
N VAL A 946 -16.83 7.04 26.09
CA VAL A 946 -15.74 7.29 25.13
C VAL A 946 -14.67 8.25 25.65
N ALA A 947 -14.99 9.10 26.64
CA ALA A 947 -14.02 10.01 27.25
C ALA A 947 -12.87 9.26 27.95
N ASN A 948 -13.15 8.09 28.52
CA ASN A 948 -12.15 7.21 29.12
C ASN A 948 -12.53 5.73 28.92
N PRO A 949 -12.15 5.12 27.78
CA PRO A 949 -12.61 3.78 27.40
C PRO A 949 -11.93 2.68 28.23
N SER A 950 -12.53 2.36 29.39
CA SER A 950 -12.15 1.22 30.23
C SER A 950 -12.53 -0.12 29.57
N ASN A 951 -12.04 -1.25 30.09
CA ASN A 951 -12.45 -2.58 29.61
C ASN A 951 -13.98 -2.79 29.68
N ASP A 952 -14.63 -2.26 30.71
CA ASP A 952 -16.09 -2.30 30.85
C ASP A 952 -16.76 -1.45 29.77
N ALA A 953 -16.25 -0.25 29.50
CA ALA A 953 -16.76 0.61 28.42
C ALA A 953 -16.59 -0.06 27.04
N LEU A 954 -15.43 -0.67 26.76
CA LEU A 954 -15.21 -1.41 25.52
C LEU A 954 -16.19 -2.59 25.38
N SER A 955 -16.45 -3.32 26.48
CA SER A 955 -17.41 -4.42 26.49
C SER A 955 -18.84 -3.92 26.23
N ILE A 956 -19.23 -2.79 26.82
CA ILE A 956 -20.51 -2.10 26.54
C ILE A 956 -20.63 -1.73 25.06
N LEU A 957 -19.57 -1.14 24.49
CA LEU A 957 -19.55 -0.77 23.07
C LEU A 957 -19.62 -2.00 22.15
N ALA A 958 -19.03 -3.14 22.55
CA ALA A 958 -19.15 -4.41 21.82
C ALA A 958 -20.61 -4.87 21.69
N TYR A 959 -21.46 -4.57 22.67
CA TYR A 959 -22.90 -4.79 22.57
C TYR A 959 -23.55 -3.74 21.66
N ALA A 960 -23.33 -2.46 21.93
CA ALA A 960 -24.03 -1.36 21.27
C ALA A 960 -23.77 -1.29 19.75
N ILE A 961 -22.53 -1.54 19.30
CA ILE A 961 -22.09 -1.39 17.90
C ILE A 961 -22.83 -2.29 16.90
N TRP A 962 -23.48 -3.35 17.39
CA TRP A 962 -24.23 -4.33 16.58
C TRP A 962 -25.75 -4.22 16.74
N ARG A 963 -26.24 -3.17 17.41
CA ARG A 963 -27.67 -2.91 17.66
C ARG A 963 -28.30 -1.95 16.66
N GLU A 964 -27.50 -1.06 16.07
CA GLU A 964 -27.94 -0.05 15.12
C GLU A 964 -26.88 0.14 14.04
N GLN A 965 -27.32 0.34 12.79
CA GLN A 965 -26.45 0.38 11.63
C GLN A 965 -25.53 1.61 11.67
N GLN A 966 -26.03 2.79 11.99
CA GLN A 966 -25.27 4.04 11.99
C GLN A 966 -24.55 4.33 13.31
N PHE A 967 -24.51 3.37 14.25
CA PHE A 967 -23.88 3.56 15.56
C PHE A 967 -22.40 3.96 15.45
N VAL A 968 -21.69 3.38 14.47
CA VAL A 968 -20.27 3.69 14.21
C VAL A 968 -20.05 5.13 13.74
N GLU A 969 -21.07 5.78 13.19
CA GLU A 969 -21.02 7.18 12.74
C GLU A 969 -21.12 8.17 13.90
N LYS A 970 -21.47 7.71 15.11
CA LYS A 970 -21.58 8.56 16.31
C LYS A 970 -20.22 8.86 16.95
N PHE A 971 -19.15 8.20 16.52
CA PHE A 971 -17.81 8.44 17.03
C PHE A 971 -17.10 9.54 16.24
N SER A 972 -16.51 10.50 16.94
CA SER A 972 -15.53 11.41 16.35
C SER A 972 -14.20 10.69 16.10
N LEU A 973 -13.33 11.27 15.27
CA LEU A 973 -11.97 10.76 15.05
C LEU A 973 -11.20 10.57 16.38
N ALA A 974 -11.30 11.54 17.29
CA ALA A 974 -10.66 11.48 18.61
C ALA A 974 -11.22 10.32 19.47
N ASN A 975 -12.54 10.10 19.44
CA ASN A 975 -13.17 8.98 20.14
C ASN A 975 -12.64 7.65 19.59
N LEU A 976 -12.60 7.49 18.27
CA LEU A 976 -12.09 6.28 17.63
C LEU A 976 -10.63 6.00 17.98
N GLN A 977 -9.77 7.01 17.96
CA GLN A 977 -8.36 6.86 18.34
C GLN A 977 -8.22 6.39 19.81
N SER A 978 -8.99 6.99 20.72
CA SER A 978 -8.99 6.60 22.14
C SER A 978 -9.48 5.15 22.33
N ILE A 979 -10.60 4.79 21.70
CA ILE A 979 -11.17 3.44 21.73
C ILE A 979 -10.19 2.41 21.16
N LEU A 980 -9.57 2.70 20.01
CA LEU A 980 -8.62 1.79 19.36
C LEU A 980 -7.36 1.58 20.20
N ASN A 981 -6.84 2.63 20.84
CA ASN A 981 -5.70 2.50 21.74
C ASN A 981 -6.02 1.62 22.95
N ALA A 982 -7.18 1.82 23.59
CA ALA A 982 -7.62 0.98 24.71
C ALA A 982 -7.91 -0.46 24.27
N LEU A 983 -8.56 -0.65 23.12
CA LEU A 983 -8.83 -1.96 22.55
C LEU A 983 -7.55 -2.72 22.21
N ASN A 984 -6.55 -2.03 21.67
CA ASN A 984 -5.23 -2.60 21.40
C ASN A 984 -4.56 -3.13 22.68
N ILE A 985 -4.77 -2.47 23.82
CA ILE A 985 -4.30 -2.95 25.13
C ILE A 985 -5.13 -4.17 25.60
N MET A 986 -6.46 -4.10 25.51
CA MET A 986 -7.38 -5.16 25.93
C MET A 986 -7.17 -6.47 25.15
N LEU A 987 -6.78 -6.39 23.88
CA LEU A 987 -6.45 -7.54 23.03
C LEU A 987 -5.14 -8.26 23.40
N ASN A 988 -4.42 -7.84 24.45
CA ASN A 988 -3.35 -8.65 25.06
C ASN A 988 -3.94 -9.80 25.90
N ILE A 989 -4.66 -10.71 25.23
CA ILE A 989 -5.35 -11.83 25.86
C ILE A 989 -4.33 -12.76 26.51
N LYS A 990 -4.60 -13.13 27.77
CA LYS A 990 -3.78 -14.07 28.54
C LYS A 990 -4.05 -15.51 28.11
N GLN A 991 -3.07 -16.39 28.32
CA GLN A 991 -3.25 -17.83 28.09
C GLN A 991 -4.46 -18.37 28.84
N TYR A 992 -5.09 -19.39 28.26
CA TYR A 992 -6.23 -20.06 28.87
C TYR A 992 -5.85 -20.73 30.21
N PRO A 993 -6.59 -20.49 31.31
CA PRO A 993 -6.25 -21.01 32.63
C PRO A 993 -6.44 -22.55 32.72
N PRO A 994 -5.54 -23.27 33.44
CA PRO A 994 -5.55 -24.73 33.49
C PRO A 994 -6.62 -25.38 34.40
N ARG A 995 -7.28 -24.64 35.30
CA ARG A 995 -8.27 -25.16 36.26
C ARG A 995 -9.70 -24.98 35.73
N LYS A 996 -10.45 -26.09 35.67
CA LYS A 996 -11.72 -26.22 34.95
C LYS A 996 -12.93 -26.16 35.89
N ASP A 997 -13.62 -25.03 35.88
CA ASP A 997 -15.05 -24.95 36.12
C ASP A 997 -15.70 -24.20 34.96
N GLU A 998 -16.96 -24.52 34.67
CA GLU A 998 -17.69 -24.02 33.52
C GLU A 998 -17.79 -22.48 33.52
N TRP A 999 -17.82 -21.87 34.71
CA TRP A 999 -17.88 -20.42 34.89
C TRP A 999 -16.58 -19.72 34.46
N THR A 1000 -15.41 -20.22 34.86
CA THR A 1000 -14.11 -19.65 34.44
C THR A 1000 -13.90 -19.76 32.94
N ALA A 1001 -14.31 -20.89 32.33
CA ALA A 1001 -14.24 -21.07 30.89
C ALA A 1001 -15.15 -20.08 30.13
N ARG A 1002 -16.41 -19.93 30.57
CA ARG A 1002 -17.36 -18.96 30.00
C ARG A 1002 -16.85 -17.52 30.07
N ASN A 1003 -16.32 -17.10 31.23
CA ASN A 1003 -15.78 -15.76 31.40
C ASN A 1003 -14.56 -15.49 30.52
N TRP A 1004 -13.68 -16.46 30.36
CA TRP A 1004 -12.52 -16.31 29.48
C TRP A 1004 -12.93 -16.22 28.00
N ILE A 1005 -13.88 -17.06 27.56
CA ILE A 1005 -14.44 -16.99 26.20
C ILE A 1005 -15.04 -15.61 25.96
N ARG A 1006 -15.90 -15.14 26.88
CA ARG A 1006 -16.55 -13.84 26.79
C ARG A 1006 -15.55 -12.69 26.73
N ALA A 1007 -14.60 -12.63 27.67
CA ALA A 1007 -13.55 -11.61 27.72
C ALA A 1007 -12.62 -11.61 26.50
N THR A 1008 -12.55 -12.75 25.78
CA THR A 1008 -11.81 -12.86 24.52
C THR A 1008 -12.67 -12.45 23.32
N THR A 1009 -13.94 -12.85 23.26
CA THR A 1009 -14.83 -12.58 22.12
C THR A 1009 -15.29 -11.12 22.06
N GLU A 1010 -15.69 -10.51 23.18
CA GLU A 1010 -16.23 -9.14 23.19
C GLU A 1010 -15.31 -8.10 22.52
N PRO A 1011 -14.00 -8.01 22.83
CA PRO A 1011 -13.11 -7.07 22.14
C PRO A 1011 -12.93 -7.41 20.65
N LEU A 1012 -13.02 -8.69 20.26
CA LEU A 1012 -12.95 -9.12 18.85
C LEU A 1012 -14.21 -8.68 18.07
N GLU A 1013 -15.39 -8.81 18.69
CA GLU A 1013 -16.66 -8.34 18.11
C GLU A 1013 -16.71 -6.81 18.00
N LEU A 1014 -16.16 -6.10 18.99
CA LEU A 1014 -16.01 -4.65 18.91
C LEU A 1014 -15.08 -4.27 17.76
N LEU A 1015 -13.92 -4.93 17.63
CA LEU A 1015 -13.00 -4.66 16.52
C LEU A 1015 -13.66 -4.90 15.16
N LEU A 1016 -14.40 -6.00 15.02
CA LEU A 1016 -15.15 -6.29 13.79
C LEU A 1016 -16.20 -5.21 13.51
N GLY A 1017 -16.89 -4.72 14.54
CA GLY A 1017 -17.84 -3.62 14.42
C GLY A 1017 -17.17 -2.30 14.04
N LEU A 1018 -16.01 -1.98 14.62
CA LEU A 1018 -15.27 -0.75 14.34
C LEU A 1018 -14.71 -0.74 12.92
N LEU A 1019 -14.37 -1.88 12.34
CA LEU A 1019 -13.92 -1.97 10.94
C LEU A 1019 -14.98 -1.47 9.93
N ARG A 1020 -16.26 -1.37 10.33
CA ARG A 1020 -17.34 -0.78 9.53
C ARG A 1020 -17.13 0.72 9.27
N THR A 1021 -16.29 1.42 10.06
CA THR A 1021 -15.95 2.83 9.82
C THR A 1021 -15.21 3.08 8.51
N ARG A 1022 -14.68 2.02 7.86
CA ARG A 1022 -14.13 2.12 6.49
C ARG A 1022 -15.17 2.55 5.45
N ALA A 1023 -16.46 2.38 5.74
CA ALA A 1023 -17.55 2.89 4.91
C ALA A 1023 -17.92 4.36 5.21
N SER A 1024 -17.20 5.04 6.11
CA SER A 1024 -17.48 6.44 6.47
C SER A 1024 -17.28 7.38 5.28
N SER A 1025 -18.13 8.40 5.21
CA SER A 1025 -17.99 9.52 4.26
C SER A 1025 -16.89 10.52 4.66
N THR A 1026 -16.39 10.46 5.90
CA THR A 1026 -15.29 11.31 6.38
C THR A 1026 -13.93 10.68 6.03
N PRO A 1027 -13.09 11.31 5.17
CA PRO A 1027 -11.85 10.72 4.68
C PRO A 1027 -10.89 10.26 5.78
N GLU A 1028 -10.74 11.04 6.86
CA GLU A 1028 -9.83 10.74 7.96
C GLU A 1028 -10.27 9.48 8.73
N ILE A 1029 -11.57 9.29 8.91
CA ILE A 1029 -12.14 8.11 9.57
C ILE A 1029 -12.05 6.89 8.65
N LYS A 1030 -12.36 7.07 7.36
CA LYS A 1030 -12.26 6.00 6.34
C LYS A 1030 -10.85 5.43 6.26
N ILE A 1031 -9.83 6.29 6.35
CA ILE A 1031 -8.42 5.90 6.25
C ILE A 1031 -7.94 5.22 7.54
N LEU A 1032 -8.45 5.60 8.71
CA LEU A 1032 -7.93 5.21 10.03
C LEU A 1032 -7.65 3.70 10.21
N LEU A 1033 -8.54 2.85 9.69
CA LEU A 1033 -8.44 1.39 9.81
C LEU A 1033 -8.09 0.69 8.50
N GLN A 1034 -7.57 1.39 7.49
CA GLN A 1034 -7.08 0.73 6.27
C GLN A 1034 -5.88 -0.19 6.57
N PRO A 1035 -5.65 -1.28 5.81
CA PRO A 1035 -4.63 -2.29 6.11
C PRO A 1035 -3.21 -1.74 6.29
N HIS A 1036 -2.86 -0.68 5.54
CA HIS A 1036 -1.53 -0.07 5.59
C HIS A 1036 -1.28 0.76 6.86
N GLN A 1037 -2.33 1.16 7.58
CA GLN A 1037 -2.20 2.01 8.78
C GLN A 1037 -1.49 1.29 9.93
N LYS A 1038 -0.68 2.04 10.69
CA LYS A 1038 0.12 1.52 11.81
C LYS A 1038 -0.74 0.78 12.84
N ILE A 1039 -1.87 1.36 13.24
CA ILE A 1039 -2.77 0.76 14.23
C ILE A 1039 -3.39 -0.56 13.71
N THR A 1040 -3.76 -0.62 12.43
CA THR A 1040 -4.32 -1.83 11.79
C THR A 1040 -3.30 -2.96 11.76
N LYS A 1041 -2.04 -2.66 11.40
CA LYS A 1041 -0.94 -3.63 11.41
C LYS A 1041 -0.68 -4.20 12.82
N GLU A 1042 -0.72 -3.35 13.85
CA GLU A 1042 -0.56 -3.79 15.25
C GLU A 1042 -1.73 -4.66 15.72
N LEU A 1043 -2.96 -4.29 15.36
CA LEU A 1043 -4.15 -5.10 15.62
C LEU A 1043 -4.08 -6.45 14.91
N ALA A 1044 -3.63 -6.50 13.65
CA ALA A 1044 -3.43 -7.74 12.91
C ALA A 1044 -2.44 -8.69 13.63
N LYS A 1045 -1.31 -8.17 14.11
CA LYS A 1045 -0.34 -8.94 14.92
C LYS A 1045 -0.97 -9.52 16.19
N LYS A 1046 -1.86 -8.76 16.85
CA LYS A 1046 -2.58 -9.24 18.04
C LYS A 1046 -3.60 -10.33 17.71
N ILE A 1047 -4.34 -10.20 16.60
CA ILE A 1047 -5.28 -11.24 16.15
C ILE A 1047 -4.55 -12.55 15.87
N GLU A 1048 -3.38 -12.51 15.24
CA GLU A 1048 -2.55 -13.70 15.04
C GLU A 1048 -2.16 -14.34 16.39
N ARG A 1049 -1.73 -13.54 17.36
CA ARG A 1049 -1.39 -14.03 18.70
C ARG A 1049 -2.58 -14.65 19.43
N VAL A 1050 -3.76 -14.03 19.35
CA VAL A 1050 -4.99 -14.58 19.93
C VAL A 1050 -5.37 -15.89 19.23
N THR A 1051 -5.19 -15.97 17.92
CA THR A 1051 -5.43 -17.19 17.14
C THR A 1051 -4.54 -18.35 17.60
N GLU A 1052 -3.26 -18.11 17.87
CA GLU A 1052 -2.36 -19.11 18.46
C GLU A 1052 -2.86 -19.59 19.83
N ILE A 1053 -3.21 -18.67 20.73
CA ILE A 1053 -3.67 -19.00 22.09
C ILE A 1053 -4.93 -19.87 22.05
N VAL A 1054 -5.91 -19.49 21.22
CA VAL A 1054 -7.18 -20.20 21.07
C VAL A 1054 -6.96 -21.58 20.47
N THR A 1055 -6.10 -21.68 19.44
CA THR A 1055 -5.74 -22.96 18.81
C THR A 1055 -5.09 -23.91 19.82
N LEU A 1056 -4.12 -23.43 20.61
CA LEU A 1056 -3.45 -24.24 21.64
C LEU A 1056 -4.41 -24.69 22.77
N SER A 1057 -5.45 -23.91 23.05
CA SER A 1057 -6.41 -24.22 24.12
C SER A 1057 -7.44 -25.29 23.74
N ASN A 1058 -7.65 -25.56 22.45
CA ASN A 1058 -8.70 -26.44 21.92
C ASN A 1058 -10.13 -26.04 22.36
N ILE A 1059 -10.38 -24.74 22.57
CA ILE A 1059 -11.69 -24.21 22.97
C ILE A 1059 -12.41 -23.62 21.75
N LYS A 1060 -13.71 -23.89 21.66
CA LYS A 1060 -14.56 -23.27 20.65
C LYS A 1060 -14.96 -21.87 21.11
N LEU A 1061 -14.48 -20.84 20.41
CA LEU A 1061 -14.98 -19.48 20.61
C LEU A 1061 -16.44 -19.39 20.14
N PHE A 1062 -17.28 -18.77 20.96
CA PHE A 1062 -18.62 -18.37 20.59
C PHE A 1062 -18.61 -16.88 20.23
N SER A 1063 -19.19 -16.54 19.07
CA SER A 1063 -19.46 -15.17 18.61
C SER A 1063 -20.97 -14.97 18.51
N ARG A 1064 -21.46 -13.86 19.07
CA ARG A 1064 -22.84 -13.36 18.91
C ARG A 1064 -23.07 -12.95 17.46
N VAL A 1065 -22.08 -12.34 16.82
CA VAL A 1065 -22.12 -11.98 15.40
C VAL A 1065 -21.98 -13.26 14.57
N LYS A 1066 -23.00 -13.58 13.76
CA LYS A 1066 -23.00 -14.75 12.87
C LYS A 1066 -22.35 -14.40 11.54
N ILE A 1067 -21.22 -15.05 11.29
CA ILE A 1067 -20.36 -14.79 10.15
C ILE A 1067 -20.46 -15.98 9.20
N ASN A 1068 -20.99 -15.73 8.00
CA ASN A 1068 -21.05 -16.72 6.93
C ASN A 1068 -19.77 -16.59 6.09
N ILE A 1069 -18.94 -17.63 6.13
CA ILE A 1069 -17.64 -17.61 5.48
C ILE A 1069 -17.26 -18.99 4.96
N GLN A 1070 -16.73 -19.03 3.74
CA GLN A 1070 -16.16 -20.25 3.18
C GLN A 1070 -14.66 -20.27 3.46
N LYS A 1071 -14.22 -21.19 4.33
CA LYS A 1071 -12.81 -21.38 4.63
C LYS A 1071 -12.20 -22.42 3.67
N PRO A 1072 -10.93 -22.25 3.25
CA PRO A 1072 -10.22 -23.27 2.50
C PRO A 1072 -10.24 -24.63 3.22
N SER A 1073 -10.30 -25.71 2.45
CA SER A 1073 -10.37 -27.07 2.99
C SER A 1073 -9.22 -27.33 3.97
N GLY A 1074 -9.54 -27.68 5.21
CA GLY A 1074 -8.59 -27.94 6.28
C GLY A 1074 -8.33 -26.78 7.25
N ASP A 1075 -8.73 -25.53 6.97
CA ASP A 1075 -8.54 -24.41 7.91
C ASP A 1075 -9.47 -24.52 9.12
N ARG A 1076 -8.87 -24.62 10.32
CA ARG A 1076 -9.57 -24.82 11.60
C ARG A 1076 -9.73 -23.53 12.42
N THR A 1077 -9.33 -22.39 11.88
CA THR A 1077 -9.43 -21.10 12.57
C THR A 1077 -10.89 -20.76 12.88
N PRO A 1078 -11.23 -20.27 14.09
CA PRO A 1078 -12.57 -19.78 14.39
C PRO A 1078 -13.01 -18.67 13.45
N ASP A 1079 -14.28 -18.67 13.03
CA ASP A 1079 -14.78 -17.80 11.95
C ASP A 1079 -14.55 -16.30 12.22
N LEU A 1080 -14.72 -15.86 13.48
CA LEU A 1080 -14.46 -14.47 13.89
C LEU A 1080 -13.00 -14.06 13.71
N LEU A 1081 -12.07 -14.92 14.14
CA LEU A 1081 -10.63 -14.65 14.02
C LEU A 1081 -10.18 -14.69 12.56
N TYR A 1082 -10.72 -15.64 11.78
CA TYR A 1082 -10.44 -15.74 10.34
C TYR A 1082 -10.95 -14.48 9.61
N ALA A 1083 -12.17 -14.03 9.90
CA ALA A 1083 -12.74 -12.82 9.30
C ALA A 1083 -11.93 -11.57 9.66
N LEU A 1084 -11.59 -11.39 10.94
CA LEU A 1084 -10.76 -10.27 11.39
C LEU A 1084 -9.40 -10.25 10.70
N ARG A 1085 -8.76 -11.42 10.53
CA ARG A 1085 -7.50 -11.51 9.78
C ARG A 1085 -7.66 -10.95 8.36
N LEU A 1086 -8.65 -11.44 7.60
CA LEU A 1086 -8.86 -11.01 6.21
C LEU A 1086 -9.15 -9.50 6.12
N TYR A 1087 -10.02 -8.97 6.98
CA TYR A 1087 -10.31 -7.53 6.99
C TYR A 1087 -9.08 -6.68 7.36
N LEU A 1088 -8.31 -7.09 8.37
CA LEU A 1088 -7.15 -6.32 8.83
C LEU A 1088 -5.99 -6.34 7.84
N THR A 1089 -5.81 -7.44 7.09
CA THR A 1089 -4.78 -7.54 6.06
C THR A 1089 -5.21 -7.04 4.68
N GLY A 1090 -6.51 -6.80 4.48
CA GLY A 1090 -7.06 -6.39 3.18
C GLY A 1090 -7.13 -7.53 2.17
N ASP A 1091 -7.20 -8.79 2.61
CA ASP A 1091 -7.28 -9.92 1.70
C ASP A 1091 -8.61 -9.90 0.90
N ASP A 1092 -8.56 -10.16 -0.40
CA ASP A 1092 -9.74 -10.15 -1.29
C ASP A 1092 -10.86 -11.10 -0.82
N GLY A 1093 -10.50 -12.16 -0.09
CA GLY A 1093 -11.46 -13.07 0.54
C GLY A 1093 -12.39 -12.39 1.54
N ALA A 1094 -12.03 -11.21 2.06
CA ALA A 1094 -12.89 -10.41 2.91
C ALA A 1094 -14.18 -9.96 2.21
N ASN A 1095 -14.17 -9.82 0.88
CA ASN A 1095 -15.35 -9.46 0.09
C ASN A 1095 -16.44 -10.55 0.09
N ALA A 1096 -16.06 -11.80 0.36
CA ALA A 1096 -16.98 -12.94 0.38
C ALA A 1096 -17.58 -13.20 1.78
N ILE A 1097 -17.26 -12.36 2.76
CA ILE A 1097 -17.73 -12.52 4.14
C ILE A 1097 -19.07 -11.80 4.29
N HIS A 1098 -20.10 -12.53 4.72
CA HIS A 1098 -21.41 -11.96 4.99
C HIS A 1098 -21.78 -12.10 6.46
N ILE A 1099 -22.30 -11.03 7.05
CA ILE A 1099 -22.78 -11.03 8.44
C ILE A 1099 -24.30 -11.19 8.42
N SER A 1100 -24.79 -12.39 8.76
CA SER A 1100 -26.21 -12.73 8.58
C SER A 1100 -27.11 -12.26 9.70
N SER A 1101 -26.63 -12.28 10.95
CA SER A 1101 -27.43 -11.96 12.13
C SER A 1101 -26.56 -11.77 13.37
N VAL A 1102 -27.19 -11.33 14.47
CA VAL A 1102 -26.56 -11.25 15.80
C VAL A 1102 -27.45 -12.02 16.77
N SER A 1103 -26.87 -12.99 17.44
CA SER A 1103 -27.53 -13.90 18.39
C SER A 1103 -27.23 -13.45 19.82
N ASP A 1104 -28.02 -12.51 20.32
CA ASP A 1104 -27.89 -11.96 21.67
C ASP A 1104 -28.63 -12.80 22.75
N GLY A 1105 -29.35 -13.85 22.35
CA GLY A 1105 -29.95 -14.79 23.28
C GLY A 1105 -28.89 -15.72 23.88
N ASN A 1106 -28.86 -15.86 25.21
CA ASN A 1106 -28.07 -16.89 25.90
C ASN A 1106 -28.54 -18.28 25.42
N THR A 1107 -27.95 -18.77 24.35
CA THR A 1107 -27.97 -20.17 23.93
C THR A 1107 -26.73 -20.88 24.51
N ASP A 1108 -26.37 -20.52 25.75
CA ASP A 1108 -25.29 -21.12 26.53
C ASP A 1108 -25.74 -22.39 27.28
N GLU A 1109 -26.97 -22.87 27.08
CA GLU A 1109 -27.50 -24.12 27.66
C GLU A 1109 -27.18 -25.37 26.81
N THR A 1110 -26.40 -25.23 25.73
CA THR A 1110 -25.85 -26.37 24.98
C THR A 1110 -24.33 -26.34 25.00
N ILE A 1111 -23.76 -26.61 26.19
CA ILE A 1111 -22.46 -27.26 26.36
C ILE A 1111 -22.71 -28.54 27.15
#